data_AF-A0A4U1CBC4-F1
#
_entry.id   AF-A0A4U1CBC4-F1
#
_cell.length_a   1.000
_cell.length_b   1.000
_cell.length_c   1.000
_cell.angle_alpha   90.00
_cell.angle_beta   90.00
_cell.angle_gamma   90.00
#
_symmetry.space_group_name_H-M   'P 1'
#
loop_
_entity.id
_entity.type
_entity.pdbx_description
1 polymer ?
#
loop_
_entity_poly.entity_id
_entity_poly.type
_entity_poly.pdbx_seq_one_letter_code
_entity_poly.pdbx_strand_id
1 'polypeptide(L)'
;MKSSTKYIIVLFLIFSSYNYGFSQNDHRLWYNKPAKIWTDALPIGNGRLGAMIYGGIAQEQIQFNEETLWTGKPRNYNRKGASQHLAEIRRLLAEGKQKEAETLAEAEFMGLKSEAGDRQKWVLEMKAGKGITGNPATIDYDDKLWKTIQVPSYEGWELVGLANVDGAVWFRTTFEAPANWNGKDLVLDLNRIRDQDFTYINGTLVGNTDNLDARKYTIPAKLIKTGTNTIAIQVLNYFDKGGIAGFKDTKRHIGIYPVGSNVENGVSLVKRWRYLIQNTQPPEVAQYQASYQPFGDVIFKFAHESTYTNYKRSLDLNTAIVNTSYTVGQVNYNREYFASEPNQAIVMKMTADRPNSVSLDVTLSSVHQHAETKMLNDSTLGLFVRVKDGALNGEARLTALVKNGSLKVVDQHLVIAKADEVIFYLTAGTNFVSDTNVNGRAANANDIAWLNLEGKKYDLIKKHHLGEYGQYFTSFNVNFGTSANAKLPTDQRIEKFATEKDPALIALYMQYGRYLLISSSRKGTQPANLQGIWNDMLTPPWGSKYTTNINFEMNYWPADVLGLAILNEPFFSKAKALSVKGEETAKEYYNAKGWVLHHNTDLWNGTAPINASNHGIWVAGGAWLTQHFWEHYLFSKNEKFLRNEAYPIMKKSAEFFVEFLVRDPKTGWLISTPSNSPENGGLVAGPTMDHQIIRSLFNNCIEASQILGVDESFRKSLQEKVKLIAPNQIGKYQQLQEWLEDKDDTTNKHRHVSHLWGVYPGSDITWSKDAKMMEAAKQSLLYRGDDATGWSLAWKINFWARFKDGEHAMKLVKMLLKPATNGSAGSYVNLFDAHPPFQIDGNFGAAAGIAEMLIQSHQDYIELLPALPSELPFGKVNGIRARGGFMLNFNWNEGKLNEIEILPKVGGVCWLRYGENEIKLNTEVGKIYRLNGKLEIISTKSIYQ
;
A
#
# COMPACT_ATOMS: atom_id res chain seq x y z
N MET A 1 89.64 10.15 0.49
CA MET A 1 89.21 9.13 1.47
C MET A 1 87.83 9.50 1.98
N LYS A 2 86.87 8.54 1.91
CA LYS A 2 85.67 8.24 2.75
C LYS A 2 85.18 9.33 3.75
N SER A 3 83.92 9.56 4.12
CA SER A 3 82.63 8.83 4.11
C SER A 3 81.60 9.79 4.75
N SER A 4 80.46 10.14 4.12
CA SER A 4 79.07 9.66 4.39
C SER A 4 78.42 9.87 5.79
N THR A 5 77.15 10.37 5.75
CA THR A 5 75.98 10.14 6.68
C THR A 5 75.89 11.03 7.95
N LYS A 6 74.77 11.64 8.42
CA LYS A 6 73.30 11.62 8.15
C LYS A 6 72.66 12.86 8.82
N TYR A 7 71.72 13.54 8.17
CA TYR A 7 70.80 14.50 8.78
C TYR A 7 69.46 13.79 9.11
N ILE A 8 68.99 13.89 10.34
CA ILE A 8 67.65 13.53 10.79
C ILE A 8 67.18 14.67 11.71
N ILE A 9 65.88 14.96 11.69
CA ILE A 9 65.13 15.99 12.44
C ILE A 9 64.88 17.27 11.61
N VAL A 10 63.86 17.25 10.76
CA VAL A 10 62.67 18.14 10.76
C VAL A 10 61.61 17.48 9.86
N LEU A 11 60.76 16.64 10.45
CA LEU A 11 59.56 16.09 9.78
C LEU A 11 58.53 15.73 10.87
N PHE A 12 58.04 16.76 11.55
CA PHE A 12 56.91 16.71 12.46
C PHE A 12 56.10 17.98 12.24
N LEU A 13 55.39 18.09 11.10
CA LEU A 13 54.32 19.11 10.92
C LEU A 13 53.45 19.00 9.66
N ILE A 14 53.48 17.91 8.87
CA ILE A 14 52.51 17.72 7.77
C ILE A 14 52.13 16.23 7.64
N PHE A 15 51.36 15.73 8.61
CA PHE A 15 50.49 14.58 8.42
C PHE A 15 49.20 14.80 9.23
N SER A 16 48.59 15.98 9.04
CA SER A 16 47.16 16.17 9.26
C SER A 16 46.44 15.39 8.16
N SER A 17 46.36 14.08 8.35
CA SER A 17 45.44 13.24 7.63
C SER A 17 44.05 13.85 7.80
N TYR A 18 43.47 14.30 6.69
CA TYR A 18 42.04 14.60 6.57
C TYR A 18 41.27 13.30 6.83
N ASN A 19 41.15 12.91 8.09
CA ASN A 19 40.07 12.06 8.55
C ASN A 19 38.83 12.95 8.58
N TYR A 20 38.23 13.21 7.41
CA TYR A 20 36.79 13.34 7.37
C TYR A 20 36.24 11.98 7.81
N GLY A 21 36.06 11.82 9.13
CA GLY A 21 35.17 10.82 9.67
C GLY A 21 33.78 11.14 9.13
N PHE A 22 33.48 10.64 7.93
CA PHE A 22 32.12 10.59 7.44
C PHE A 22 31.37 9.67 8.40
N SER A 23 30.67 10.29 9.35
CA SER A 23 29.62 9.61 10.11
C SER A 23 28.70 8.95 9.09
N GLN A 24 28.55 7.63 9.19
CA GLN A 24 27.53 6.89 8.45
C GLN A 24 26.20 7.64 8.57
N ASN A 25 25.53 7.94 7.45
CA ASN A 25 24.25 8.64 7.47
C ASN A 25 23.28 7.92 8.43
N ASP A 26 22.78 8.62 9.44
CA ASP A 26 21.85 8.06 10.44
C ASP A 26 20.44 7.90 9.83
N HIS A 27 20.26 6.86 9.02
CA HIS A 27 18.97 6.48 8.44
C HIS A 27 18.18 5.63 9.43
N ARG A 28 17.79 6.23 10.56
CA ARG A 28 17.07 5.55 11.63
C ARG A 28 15.77 6.26 11.98
N LEU A 29 14.70 5.49 12.07
CA LEU A 29 13.49 5.90 12.77
C LEU A 29 13.68 5.53 14.24
N TRP A 30 13.49 6.45 15.17
CA TRP A 30 13.56 6.15 16.60
C TRP A 30 12.52 6.91 17.43
N TYR A 31 12.19 6.34 18.59
CA TYR A 31 11.14 6.82 19.51
C TYR A 31 11.54 6.57 20.97
N ASN A 32 11.02 7.39 21.88
CA ASN A 32 11.25 7.31 23.32
C ASN A 32 10.03 6.77 24.09
N LYS A 33 9.06 6.18 23.38
CA LYS A 33 7.88 5.52 23.96
C LYS A 33 7.48 4.27 23.13
N PRO A 34 6.89 3.24 23.76
CA PRO A 34 6.29 2.12 23.05
C PRO A 34 5.18 2.55 22.08
N ALA A 35 4.95 1.73 21.05
CA ALA A 35 3.78 1.85 20.18
C ALA A 35 2.49 1.58 20.97
N LYS A 36 1.42 2.34 20.67
CA LYS A 36 0.09 2.13 21.26
C LYS A 36 -0.90 1.52 20.28
N ILE A 37 -0.75 1.85 19.00
CA ILE A 37 -1.58 1.35 17.91
C ILE A 37 -0.68 0.80 16.79
N TRP A 38 -1.27 0.04 15.86
CA TRP A 38 -0.55 -0.62 14.78
C TRP A 38 0.31 0.34 13.94
N THR A 39 -0.20 1.54 13.63
CA THR A 39 0.53 2.59 12.89
C THR A 39 1.64 3.29 13.70
N ASP A 40 1.83 2.93 14.97
CA ASP A 40 3.01 3.34 15.75
C ASP A 40 4.13 2.30 15.67
N ALA A 41 3.79 1.04 15.36
CA ALA A 41 4.72 -0.08 15.34
C ALA A 41 5.67 0.00 14.14
N LEU A 42 6.85 -0.61 14.28
CA LEU A 42 7.90 -0.57 13.25
C LEU A 42 7.79 -1.80 12.35
N PRO A 43 7.66 -1.65 11.03
CA PRO A 43 7.65 -2.79 10.12
C PRO A 43 9.02 -3.43 10.04
N ILE A 44 9.04 -4.75 9.82
CA ILE A 44 10.15 -5.54 9.28
C ILE A 44 9.59 -6.52 8.26
N GLY A 45 10.40 -6.91 7.27
CA GLY A 45 9.99 -7.92 6.30
C GLY A 45 11.13 -8.44 5.44
N ASN A 46 10.96 -9.66 4.92
CA ASN A 46 11.91 -10.33 4.03
C ASN A 46 11.33 -10.59 2.63
N GLY A 47 10.29 -9.84 2.23
CA GLY A 47 9.50 -10.05 1.02
C GLY A 47 8.31 -10.98 1.24
N ARG A 48 8.48 -12.07 2.00
CA ARG A 48 7.43 -13.08 2.22
C ARG A 48 6.77 -13.00 3.60
N LEU A 49 7.57 -12.92 4.65
CA LEU A 49 7.14 -12.71 6.04
C LEU A 49 7.28 -11.23 6.39
N GLY A 50 6.24 -10.68 6.99
CA GLY A 50 6.20 -9.32 7.52
C GLY A 50 5.83 -9.32 9.00
N ALA A 51 6.34 -8.37 9.77
CA ALA A 51 5.91 -8.13 11.14
C ALA A 51 5.94 -6.66 11.53
N MET A 52 5.11 -6.31 12.50
CA MET A 52 4.98 -4.99 13.10
C MET A 52 5.38 -5.05 14.57
N ILE A 53 6.47 -4.35 14.94
CA ILE A 53 7.11 -4.43 16.26
C ILE A 53 6.63 -3.28 17.15
N TYR A 54 5.98 -3.58 18.28
CA TYR A 54 5.39 -2.55 19.14
C TYR A 54 6.40 -1.93 20.13
N GLY A 55 7.35 -2.72 20.64
CA GLY A 55 8.34 -2.24 21.60
C GLY A 55 7.80 -2.13 23.03
N GLY A 56 6.76 -2.89 23.41
CA GLY A 56 6.11 -2.78 24.72
C GLY A 56 6.96 -3.31 25.89
N ILE A 57 6.73 -2.83 27.12
CA ILE A 57 7.62 -3.10 28.28
C ILE A 57 7.26 -4.41 28.98
N ALA A 58 6.15 -4.40 29.73
CA ALA A 58 5.66 -5.60 30.42
C ALA A 58 5.00 -6.59 29.45
N GLN A 59 4.44 -6.06 28.36
CA GLN A 59 3.88 -6.86 27.27
C GLN A 59 4.42 -6.34 25.94
N GLU A 60 5.06 -7.20 25.15
CA GLU A 60 5.43 -6.94 23.76
C GLU A 60 4.43 -7.64 22.84
N GLN A 61 4.11 -6.99 21.72
CA GLN A 61 3.27 -7.52 20.65
C GLN A 61 4.04 -7.49 19.33
N ILE A 62 4.00 -8.61 18.62
CA ILE A 62 4.52 -8.74 17.27
C ILE A 62 3.37 -9.26 16.40
N GLN A 63 2.69 -8.35 15.71
CA GLN A 63 1.71 -8.72 14.69
C GLN A 63 2.48 -9.16 13.44
N PHE A 64 2.13 -10.30 12.84
CA PHE A 64 2.85 -10.84 11.69
C PHE A 64 1.93 -11.34 10.57
N ASN A 65 2.53 -11.42 9.38
CA ASN A 65 1.90 -11.73 8.12
C ASN A 65 2.73 -12.72 7.29
N GLU A 66 2.06 -13.41 6.38
CA GLU A 66 2.64 -14.24 5.32
C GLU A 66 1.95 -13.85 4.01
N GLU A 67 2.72 -13.48 2.99
CA GLU A 67 2.23 -12.81 1.77
C GLU A 67 1.15 -13.57 0.99
N THR A 68 1.02 -14.88 1.19
CA THR A 68 0.10 -15.76 0.44
C THR A 68 -1.17 -16.11 1.20
N LEU A 69 -1.40 -15.59 2.41
CA LEU A 69 -2.66 -15.81 3.14
C LEU A 69 -3.76 -14.82 2.68
N TRP A 70 -4.70 -15.30 1.87
CA TRP A 70 -5.80 -14.50 1.29
C TRP A 70 -7.15 -15.21 1.41
N THR A 71 -8.24 -14.45 1.31
CA THR A 71 -9.59 -15.03 1.13
C THR A 71 -9.78 -15.60 -0.28
N GLY A 72 -10.95 -16.20 -0.53
CA GLY A 72 -11.30 -16.73 -1.84
C GLY A 72 -10.63 -18.07 -2.17
N LYS A 73 -10.78 -18.46 -3.43
CA LYS A 73 -10.39 -19.77 -3.97
C LYS A 73 -10.18 -19.67 -5.48
N PRO A 74 -9.41 -20.59 -6.11
CA PRO A 74 -9.32 -20.67 -7.55
C PRO A 74 -10.72 -20.74 -8.20
N ARG A 75 -10.99 -19.81 -9.13
CA ARG A 75 -12.29 -19.71 -9.82
C ARG A 75 -12.17 -18.98 -11.15
N ASN A 76 -13.24 -19.02 -11.93
CA ASN A 76 -13.37 -18.16 -13.11
C ASN A 76 -13.99 -16.81 -12.72
N TYR A 77 -13.36 -15.71 -13.16
CA TYR A 77 -13.84 -14.34 -12.97
C TYR A 77 -14.68 -13.82 -14.15
N ASN A 78 -14.58 -14.49 -15.30
CA ASN A 78 -15.16 -14.03 -16.55
C ASN A 78 -16.63 -14.41 -16.68
N ARG A 79 -17.46 -13.46 -17.10
CA ARG A 79 -18.83 -13.69 -17.55
C ARG A 79 -18.79 -14.11 -19.02
N LYS A 80 -19.29 -15.31 -19.30
CA LYS A 80 -19.37 -15.83 -20.67
C LYS A 80 -20.31 -14.98 -21.52
N GLY A 81 -19.88 -14.62 -22.73
CA GLY A 81 -20.72 -13.92 -23.70
C GLY A 81 -20.86 -12.41 -23.50
N ALA A 82 -20.12 -11.80 -22.57
CA ALA A 82 -20.18 -10.35 -22.32
C ALA A 82 -19.95 -9.51 -23.59
N SER A 83 -19.09 -9.99 -24.51
CA SER A 83 -18.82 -9.38 -25.81
C SER A 83 -20.05 -9.16 -26.71
N GLN A 84 -21.14 -9.91 -26.50
CA GLN A 84 -22.40 -9.72 -27.25
C GLN A 84 -23.04 -8.36 -26.98
N HIS A 85 -22.75 -7.76 -25.81
CA HIS A 85 -23.32 -6.47 -25.39
C HIS A 85 -22.43 -5.27 -25.73
N LEU A 86 -21.18 -5.51 -26.16
CA LEU A 86 -20.20 -4.45 -26.42
C LEU A 86 -20.67 -3.44 -27.48
N ALA A 87 -21.27 -3.93 -28.57
CA ALA A 87 -21.76 -3.08 -29.67
C ALA A 87 -22.87 -2.13 -29.20
N GLU A 88 -23.78 -2.63 -28.36
CA GLU A 88 -24.88 -1.83 -27.82
C GLU A 88 -24.39 -0.81 -26.80
N ILE A 89 -23.46 -1.18 -25.91
CA ILE A 89 -22.83 -0.24 -24.97
C ILE A 89 -22.15 0.91 -25.74
N ARG A 90 -21.41 0.60 -26.81
CA ARG A 90 -20.77 1.60 -27.69
C ARG A 90 -21.80 2.51 -28.36
N ARG A 91 -22.91 1.95 -28.87
CA ARG A 91 -24.00 2.72 -29.49
C ARG A 91 -24.63 3.69 -28.49
N LEU A 92 -24.93 3.24 -27.27
CA LEU A 92 -25.50 4.08 -26.21
C LEU A 92 -24.55 5.23 -25.84
N LEU A 93 -23.26 4.97 -25.67
CA LEU A 93 -22.27 6.03 -25.42
C LEU A 93 -22.18 7.03 -26.57
N ALA A 94 -22.20 6.57 -27.82
CA ALA A 94 -22.19 7.45 -29.00
C ALA A 94 -23.44 8.35 -29.09
N GLU A 95 -24.58 7.89 -28.57
CA GLU A 95 -25.84 8.64 -28.46
C GLU A 95 -25.93 9.54 -27.22
N GLY A 96 -24.90 9.57 -26.37
CA GLY A 96 -24.90 10.33 -25.11
C GLY A 96 -25.73 9.71 -23.99
N LYS A 97 -26.17 8.45 -24.17
CA LYS A 97 -26.98 7.66 -23.22
C LYS A 97 -26.09 6.94 -22.20
N GLN A 98 -25.30 7.71 -21.45
CA GLN A 98 -24.29 7.18 -20.52
C GLN A 98 -24.92 6.30 -19.43
N LYS A 99 -26.03 6.73 -18.85
CA LYS A 99 -26.68 5.99 -17.75
C LYS A 99 -27.25 4.65 -18.22
N GLU A 100 -27.82 4.60 -19.42
CA GLU A 100 -28.28 3.36 -20.03
C GLU A 100 -27.11 2.42 -20.34
N ALA A 101 -25.99 2.96 -20.84
CA ALA A 101 -24.77 2.20 -21.08
C ALA A 101 -24.20 1.59 -19.79
N GLU A 102 -24.13 2.38 -18.71
CA GLU A 102 -23.72 1.93 -17.38
C GLU A 102 -24.67 0.84 -16.85
N THR A 103 -25.98 1.03 -16.97
CA THR A 103 -26.97 0.04 -16.51
C THR A 103 -26.82 -1.30 -17.26
N LEU A 104 -26.66 -1.27 -18.59
CA LEU A 104 -26.44 -2.46 -19.39
C LEU A 104 -25.10 -3.13 -19.03
N ALA A 105 -24.04 -2.32 -18.89
CA ALA A 105 -22.72 -2.82 -18.56
C ALA A 105 -22.67 -3.43 -17.15
N GLU A 106 -23.36 -2.84 -16.18
CA GLU A 106 -23.51 -3.38 -14.82
C GLU A 106 -24.13 -4.78 -14.84
N ALA A 107 -25.18 -4.95 -15.64
CA ALA A 107 -25.92 -6.20 -15.73
C ALA A 107 -25.13 -7.30 -16.47
N GLU A 108 -24.49 -6.95 -17.59
CA GLU A 108 -24.00 -7.93 -18.58
C GLU A 108 -22.51 -7.88 -18.89
N PHE A 109 -21.78 -6.90 -18.36
CA PHE A 109 -20.38 -6.64 -18.70
C PHE A 109 -19.46 -6.57 -17.48
N MET A 110 -19.98 -6.77 -16.28
CA MET A 110 -19.17 -6.93 -15.06
C MET A 110 -18.73 -8.38 -14.86
N GLY A 111 -17.60 -8.54 -14.16
CA GLY A 111 -17.08 -9.83 -13.70
C GLY A 111 -18.05 -10.62 -12.85
N LEU A 112 -17.78 -11.91 -12.67
CA LEU A 112 -18.54 -12.75 -11.76
C LEU A 112 -18.04 -12.54 -10.33
N LYS A 113 -18.97 -12.31 -9.39
CA LYS A 113 -18.70 -12.42 -7.96
C LYS A 113 -18.57 -13.90 -7.56
N SER A 114 -17.97 -14.17 -6.40
CA SER A 114 -18.00 -15.50 -5.77
C SER A 114 -19.42 -15.95 -5.47
N GLU A 115 -19.58 -17.23 -5.16
CA GLU A 115 -20.86 -17.78 -4.71
C GLU A 115 -21.32 -17.08 -3.42
N ALA A 116 -22.63 -16.86 -3.28
CA ALA A 116 -23.24 -16.34 -2.07
C ALA A 116 -23.97 -17.45 -1.33
N GLY A 117 -24.06 -17.35 0.00
CA GLY A 117 -24.96 -18.19 0.78
C GLY A 117 -26.41 -17.69 0.76
N ASP A 118 -27.34 -18.49 1.33
CA ASP A 118 -28.76 -18.16 1.40
C ASP A 118 -29.06 -17.11 2.48
N ARG A 119 -28.90 -15.84 2.11
CA ARG A 119 -29.15 -14.68 2.98
C ARG A 119 -30.60 -14.62 3.47
N GLN A 120 -31.58 -14.87 2.59
CA GLN A 120 -33.00 -14.72 2.94
C GLN A 120 -33.40 -15.73 4.02
N LYS A 121 -33.02 -16.99 3.86
CA LYS A 121 -33.27 -18.02 4.87
C LYS A 121 -32.62 -17.67 6.20
N TRP A 122 -31.36 -17.27 6.19
CA TRP A 122 -30.66 -16.91 7.43
C TRP A 122 -31.29 -15.72 8.15
N VAL A 123 -31.70 -14.67 7.42
CA VAL A 123 -32.41 -13.51 8.01
C VAL A 123 -33.72 -13.93 8.67
N LEU A 124 -34.50 -14.80 8.02
CA LEU A 124 -35.75 -15.32 8.60
C LEU A 124 -35.49 -16.11 9.89
N GLU A 125 -34.47 -16.98 9.89
CA GLU A 125 -34.06 -17.74 11.07
C GLU A 125 -33.59 -16.83 12.21
N MET A 126 -32.77 -15.81 11.92
CA MET A 126 -32.27 -14.86 12.92
C MET A 126 -33.42 -14.05 13.52
N LYS A 127 -34.32 -13.54 12.67
CA LYS A 127 -35.52 -12.79 13.12
C LYS A 127 -36.44 -13.67 13.97
N ALA A 128 -36.53 -14.97 13.69
CA ALA A 128 -37.30 -15.93 14.47
C ALA A 128 -36.66 -16.31 15.83
N GLY A 129 -35.49 -15.78 16.16
CA GLY A 129 -34.81 -16.03 17.43
C GLY A 129 -34.01 -17.33 17.47
N LYS A 130 -33.63 -17.89 16.31
CA LYS A 130 -32.75 -19.08 16.27
C LYS A 130 -31.46 -18.82 17.06
N GLY A 131 -31.13 -19.72 17.97
CA GLY A 131 -29.91 -19.66 18.78
C GLY A 131 -30.00 -18.89 20.10
N ILE A 132 -31.16 -18.29 20.42
CA ILE A 132 -31.39 -17.56 21.68
C ILE A 132 -32.65 -18.05 22.40
N THR A 133 -32.70 -17.84 23.72
CA THR A 133 -33.88 -18.14 24.54
C THR A 133 -34.65 -16.86 24.82
N GLY A 134 -35.98 -16.91 24.67
CA GLY A 134 -36.88 -15.76 24.83
C GLY A 134 -36.82 -14.79 23.65
N ASN A 135 -37.51 -13.66 23.78
CA ASN A 135 -37.54 -12.61 22.76
C ASN A 135 -36.92 -11.31 23.31
N PRO A 136 -35.69 -10.96 22.90
CA PRO A 136 -35.04 -9.73 23.35
C PRO A 136 -35.70 -8.44 22.88
N ALA A 137 -36.81 -8.48 22.14
CA ALA A 137 -37.63 -7.28 21.89
C ALA A 137 -38.55 -6.95 23.08
N THR A 138 -38.95 -7.93 23.91
CA THR A 138 -39.99 -7.72 24.93
C THR A 138 -39.51 -6.85 26.09
N ILE A 139 -40.44 -6.15 26.71
CA ILE A 139 -40.17 -5.18 27.79
C ILE A 139 -39.57 -5.88 29.02
N ASP A 140 -40.04 -7.09 29.31
CA ASP A 140 -39.72 -7.92 30.48
C ASP A 140 -38.51 -8.85 30.29
N TYR A 141 -37.88 -8.84 29.12
CA TYR A 141 -36.70 -9.66 28.87
C TYR A 141 -35.54 -9.28 29.79
N ASP A 142 -35.00 -10.25 30.52
CA ASP A 142 -33.87 -10.05 31.44
C ASP A 142 -32.53 -10.01 30.68
N ASP A 143 -31.99 -8.81 30.54
CA ASP A 143 -30.69 -8.54 29.92
C ASP A 143 -29.60 -8.16 30.94
N LYS A 144 -29.80 -8.41 32.25
CA LYS A 144 -28.84 -8.00 33.30
C LYS A 144 -27.45 -8.61 33.13
N LEU A 145 -27.37 -9.81 32.56
CA LEU A 145 -26.11 -10.51 32.31
C LEU A 145 -25.45 -10.12 30.97
N TRP A 146 -26.11 -9.27 30.17
CA TRP A 146 -25.56 -8.84 28.88
C TRP A 146 -24.38 -7.90 29.10
N LYS A 147 -23.34 -8.08 28.28
CA LYS A 147 -22.21 -7.15 28.23
C LYS A 147 -22.68 -5.81 27.67
N THR A 148 -21.88 -4.77 27.90
CA THR A 148 -22.16 -3.44 27.35
C THR A 148 -21.13 -3.02 26.31
N ILE A 149 -21.52 -2.15 25.38
CA ILE A 149 -20.67 -1.62 24.32
C ILE A 149 -21.03 -0.16 24.04
N GLN A 150 -20.03 0.63 23.63
CA GLN A 150 -20.25 2.04 23.31
C GLN A 150 -21.02 2.16 21.99
N VAL A 151 -22.08 2.98 21.98
CA VAL A 151 -22.89 3.29 20.80
C VAL A 151 -23.06 4.81 20.68
N PRO A 152 -22.89 5.40 19.49
CA PRO A 152 -22.47 4.78 18.24
C PRO A 152 -20.96 4.50 18.18
N SER A 153 -20.54 3.68 17.20
CA SER A 153 -19.12 3.50 16.83
C SER A 153 -18.97 3.55 15.31
N TYR A 154 -18.52 4.69 14.78
CA TYR A 154 -18.50 4.93 13.33
C TYR A 154 -17.68 3.90 12.57
N GLU A 155 -16.52 3.52 13.07
CA GLU A 155 -15.64 2.52 12.45
C GLU A 155 -16.04 1.06 12.75
N GLY A 156 -17.26 0.85 13.24
CA GLY A 156 -17.81 -0.47 13.53
C GLY A 156 -17.63 -0.91 14.98
N TRP A 157 -18.34 -1.96 15.39
CA TRP A 157 -18.24 -2.53 16.73
C TRP A 157 -16.92 -3.26 16.98
N GLU A 158 -16.14 -3.49 15.93
CA GLU A 158 -14.87 -4.21 15.95
C GLU A 158 -13.85 -3.48 16.81
N LEU A 159 -13.88 -2.13 16.80
CA LEU A 159 -12.99 -1.29 17.58
C LEU A 159 -13.44 -1.07 19.03
N VAL A 160 -14.68 -1.42 19.38
CA VAL A 160 -15.27 -1.09 20.70
C VAL A 160 -15.72 -2.32 21.49
N GLY A 161 -15.37 -3.53 21.05
CA GLY A 161 -15.49 -4.76 21.86
C GLY A 161 -16.07 -5.98 21.17
N LEU A 162 -16.39 -5.92 19.88
CA LEU A 162 -16.88 -7.05 19.07
C LEU A 162 -15.98 -7.28 17.84
N ALA A 163 -14.68 -7.46 18.09
CA ALA A 163 -13.71 -7.71 17.02
C ALA A 163 -14.09 -8.97 16.22
N ASN A 164 -14.07 -8.85 14.89
CA ASN A 164 -14.26 -9.96 13.93
C ASN A 164 -15.62 -10.68 14.03
N VAL A 165 -16.66 -9.95 14.45
CA VAL A 165 -18.03 -10.46 14.51
C VAL A 165 -18.80 -10.03 13.26
N ASP A 166 -18.92 -10.95 12.31
CA ASP A 166 -20.03 -10.95 11.35
C ASP A 166 -21.18 -11.78 11.94
N GLY A 167 -22.42 -11.34 11.79
CA GLY A 167 -23.59 -12.12 12.18
C GLY A 167 -24.68 -11.28 12.83
N ALA A 168 -25.46 -11.90 13.72
CA ALA A 168 -26.61 -11.29 14.36
C ALA A 168 -26.27 -10.87 15.79
N VAL A 169 -26.43 -9.58 16.11
CA VAL A 169 -26.19 -9.03 17.44
C VAL A 169 -27.40 -8.22 17.88
N TRP A 170 -27.94 -8.56 19.04
CA TRP A 170 -28.97 -7.77 19.70
C TRP A 170 -28.36 -6.66 20.54
N PHE A 171 -28.95 -5.48 20.48
CA PHE A 171 -28.65 -4.33 21.33
C PHE A 171 -29.91 -3.95 22.10
N ARG A 172 -29.77 -3.61 23.38
CA ARG A 172 -30.85 -3.13 24.24
C ARG A 172 -30.42 -1.88 25.02
N THR A 173 -31.33 -0.91 25.09
CA THR A 173 -31.19 0.27 25.94
C THR A 173 -32.55 0.82 26.33
N THR A 174 -32.58 1.84 27.16
CA THR A 174 -33.80 2.52 27.58
C THR A 174 -33.72 4.02 27.38
N PHE A 175 -34.86 4.71 27.36
CA PHE A 175 -34.94 6.16 27.45
C PHE A 175 -36.16 6.58 28.26
N GLU A 176 -36.07 7.75 28.89
CA GLU A 176 -37.18 8.37 29.60
C GLU A 176 -37.92 9.32 28.64
N ALA A 177 -39.20 9.10 28.41
CA ALA A 177 -40.03 10.02 27.63
C ALA A 177 -40.58 11.14 28.53
N PRO A 178 -40.24 12.43 28.27
CA PRO A 178 -40.82 13.57 28.99
C PRO A 178 -42.34 13.56 28.98
N ALA A 179 -42.97 14.00 30.08
CA ALA A 179 -44.43 14.02 30.20
C ALA A 179 -45.12 14.86 29.10
N ASN A 180 -44.47 15.92 28.62
CA ASN A 180 -44.97 16.78 27.53
C ASN A 180 -44.84 16.14 26.13
N TRP A 181 -44.30 14.93 26.02
CA TRP A 181 -44.29 14.13 24.79
C TRP A 181 -45.47 13.14 24.74
N ASN A 182 -46.26 13.04 25.81
CA ASN A 182 -47.44 12.18 25.85
C ASN A 182 -48.39 12.47 24.67
N GLY A 183 -48.85 11.42 24.00
CA GLY A 183 -49.74 11.53 22.83
C GLY A 183 -49.08 12.03 21.53
N LYS A 184 -47.76 12.21 21.49
CA LYS A 184 -47.04 12.64 20.28
C LYS A 184 -46.29 11.47 19.64
N ASP A 185 -46.31 11.44 18.31
CA ASP A 185 -45.40 10.58 17.54
C ASP A 185 -43.96 11.08 17.73
N LEU A 186 -43.03 10.14 17.82
CA LEU A 186 -41.61 10.41 17.97
C LEU A 186 -40.82 9.94 16.74
N VAL A 187 -39.60 10.43 16.58
CA VAL A 187 -38.61 9.99 15.61
C VAL A 187 -37.45 9.38 16.38
N LEU A 188 -37.05 8.16 16.02
CA LEU A 188 -35.79 7.53 16.42
C LEU A 188 -34.78 7.71 15.29
N ASP A 189 -33.76 8.53 15.54
CA ASP A 189 -32.69 8.84 14.59
C ASP A 189 -31.38 8.18 15.05
N LEU A 190 -31.04 7.07 14.41
CA LEU A 190 -29.81 6.32 14.66
C LEU A 190 -28.73 6.66 13.62
N ASN A 191 -29.07 7.49 12.64
CA ASN A 191 -28.29 7.71 11.43
C ASN A 191 -27.85 6.39 10.79
N ARG A 192 -26.59 5.97 10.86
CA ARG A 192 -26.13 4.78 10.14
C ARG A 192 -26.15 3.53 11.01
N ILE A 193 -26.81 2.48 10.53
CA ILE A 193 -26.53 1.08 10.88
C ILE A 193 -25.98 0.42 9.61
N ARG A 194 -24.97 -0.45 9.75
CA ARG A 194 -24.15 -0.92 8.62
C ARG A 194 -24.94 -1.69 7.57
N ASP A 195 -25.56 -2.80 7.93
CA ASP A 195 -26.16 -3.70 6.95
C ASP A 195 -27.69 -3.74 7.07
N GLN A 196 -28.21 -4.44 8.08
CA GLN A 196 -29.64 -4.53 8.31
C GLN A 196 -29.97 -4.45 9.79
N ASP A 197 -31.13 -3.88 10.12
CA ASP A 197 -31.63 -3.83 11.48
C ASP A 197 -33.11 -4.22 11.58
N PHE A 198 -33.50 -4.81 12.70
CA PHE A 198 -34.89 -4.86 13.14
C PHE A 198 -34.99 -4.09 14.44
N THR A 199 -35.68 -2.94 14.40
CA THR A 199 -35.75 -2.00 15.52
C THR A 199 -37.12 -2.06 16.19
N TYR A 200 -37.10 -2.29 17.50
CA TYR A 200 -38.29 -2.48 18.35
C TYR A 200 -38.36 -1.43 19.45
N ILE A 201 -39.56 -0.93 19.70
CA ILE A 201 -39.89 -0.10 20.87
C ILE A 201 -40.93 -0.84 21.70
N ASN A 202 -40.62 -1.06 22.98
CA ASN A 202 -41.53 -1.71 23.93
C ASN A 202 -42.13 -3.04 23.40
N GLY A 203 -41.32 -3.87 22.73
CA GLY A 203 -41.76 -5.14 22.14
C GLY A 203 -42.36 -5.07 20.74
N THR A 204 -42.62 -3.87 20.20
CA THR A 204 -43.24 -3.69 18.88
C THR A 204 -42.22 -3.27 17.84
N LEU A 205 -42.18 -3.94 16.69
CA LEU A 205 -41.31 -3.56 15.55
C LEU A 205 -41.77 -2.21 14.98
N VAL A 206 -40.87 -1.24 14.93
CA VAL A 206 -41.13 0.11 14.41
C VAL A 206 -40.37 0.42 13.12
N GLY A 207 -39.33 -0.36 12.80
CA GLY A 207 -38.49 -0.11 11.64
C GLY A 207 -37.64 -1.31 11.24
N ASN A 208 -37.38 -1.39 9.94
CA ASN A 208 -36.40 -2.27 9.32
C ASN A 208 -35.87 -1.57 8.07
N THR A 209 -34.57 -1.68 7.86
CA THR A 209 -33.92 -1.23 6.63
C THR A 209 -32.73 -2.14 6.41
N ASP A 210 -32.51 -2.57 5.17
CA ASP A 210 -31.58 -3.65 4.79
C ASP A 210 -30.46 -3.19 3.84
N ASN A 211 -30.24 -1.88 3.81
CA ASN A 211 -29.25 -1.18 2.99
C ASN A 211 -28.44 -0.17 3.84
N LEU A 212 -27.72 0.77 3.23
CA LEU A 212 -26.87 1.75 3.93
C LEU A 212 -27.58 3.07 4.31
N ASP A 213 -28.88 3.20 4.08
CA ASP A 213 -29.63 4.45 4.28
C ASP A 213 -29.66 4.88 5.75
N ALA A 214 -29.87 6.18 5.99
CA ALA A 214 -30.02 6.66 7.36
C ALA A 214 -31.29 6.06 8.01
N ARG A 215 -31.13 5.45 9.17
CA ARG A 215 -32.17 4.87 10.02
C ARG A 215 -32.88 5.95 10.81
N LYS A 216 -34.01 6.39 10.26
CA LYS A 216 -34.96 7.31 10.90
C LYS A 216 -36.35 6.68 10.92
N TYR A 217 -36.78 6.23 12.09
CA TYR A 217 -38.07 5.54 12.24
C TYR A 217 -39.06 6.39 13.01
N THR A 218 -40.30 6.46 12.52
CA THR A 218 -41.40 7.10 13.25
C THR A 218 -41.98 6.12 14.25
N ILE A 219 -42.05 6.51 15.53
CA ILE A 219 -42.63 5.74 16.62
C ILE A 219 -44.02 6.30 16.91
N PRO A 220 -45.10 5.54 16.68
CA PRO A 220 -46.45 5.96 17.00
C PRO A 220 -46.63 6.26 18.50
N ALA A 221 -47.34 7.35 18.82
CA ALA A 221 -47.59 7.81 20.18
C ALA A 221 -48.10 6.70 21.12
N LYS A 222 -48.97 5.81 20.60
CA LYS A 222 -49.54 4.68 21.36
C LYS A 222 -48.51 3.67 21.89
N LEU A 223 -47.30 3.64 21.33
CA LEU A 223 -46.24 2.75 21.77
C LEU A 223 -45.38 3.37 22.87
N ILE A 224 -45.49 4.69 23.09
CA ILE A 224 -44.73 5.43 24.07
C ILE A 224 -45.52 5.51 25.36
N LYS A 225 -44.85 5.18 26.47
CA LYS A 225 -45.38 5.36 27.82
C LYS A 225 -44.66 6.53 28.48
N THR A 226 -45.34 7.27 29.34
CA THR A 226 -44.64 8.21 30.23
C THR A 226 -43.68 7.45 31.13
N GLY A 227 -42.45 7.95 31.28
CA GLY A 227 -41.37 7.27 32.01
C GLY A 227 -40.50 6.38 31.12
N THR A 228 -40.02 5.26 31.65
CA THR A 228 -39.05 4.39 30.99
C THR A 228 -39.66 3.63 29.81
N ASN A 229 -38.99 3.71 28.67
CA ASN A 229 -39.29 2.96 27.45
C ASN A 229 -38.07 2.15 27.02
N THR A 230 -38.30 0.96 26.46
CA THR A 230 -37.24 0.05 26.00
C THR A 230 -37.05 0.16 24.49
N ILE A 231 -35.78 0.21 24.08
CA ILE A 231 -35.34 0.08 22.69
C ILE A 231 -34.59 -1.25 22.58
N ALA A 232 -34.97 -2.09 21.63
CA ALA A 232 -34.23 -3.28 21.26
C ALA A 232 -33.96 -3.27 19.76
N ILE A 233 -32.74 -3.59 19.34
CA ILE A 233 -32.33 -3.60 17.93
C ILE A 233 -31.59 -4.88 17.65
N GLN A 234 -32.08 -5.68 16.70
CA GLN A 234 -31.31 -6.76 16.13
C GLN A 234 -30.55 -6.22 14.93
N VAL A 235 -29.23 -6.11 15.02
CA VAL A 235 -28.36 -5.72 13.91
C VAL A 235 -27.82 -6.99 13.26
N LEU A 236 -28.01 -7.13 11.95
CA LEU A 236 -27.45 -8.19 11.14
C LEU A 236 -26.30 -7.61 10.32
N ASN A 237 -25.09 -8.11 10.53
CA ASN A 237 -23.88 -7.81 9.75
C ASN A 237 -23.49 -9.05 8.95
N TYR A 238 -23.25 -8.90 7.65
CA TYR A 238 -22.92 -10.03 6.77
C TYR A 238 -21.43 -10.13 6.48
N PHE A 239 -20.74 -8.99 6.43
CA PHE A 239 -19.33 -8.86 6.08
C PHE A 239 -18.81 -7.48 6.51
N ASP A 240 -17.50 -7.34 6.70
CA ASP A 240 -16.85 -6.08 7.09
C ASP A 240 -17.34 -5.55 8.44
N LYS A 241 -17.51 -4.23 8.60
CA LYS A 241 -17.76 -3.57 9.88
C LYS A 241 -19.24 -3.63 10.24
N GLY A 242 -19.55 -4.15 11.43
CA GLY A 242 -20.91 -4.21 11.95
C GLY A 242 -21.28 -3.09 12.93
N GLY A 243 -22.58 -3.03 13.25
CA GLY A 243 -23.09 -2.24 14.37
C GLY A 243 -23.76 -0.91 14.03
N ILE A 244 -24.08 -0.18 15.11
CA ILE A 244 -24.74 1.13 15.08
C ILE A 244 -23.65 2.19 14.94
N ALA A 245 -23.39 2.60 13.70
CA ALA A 245 -22.29 3.50 13.34
C ALA A 245 -22.58 4.98 13.63
N GLY A 246 -23.84 5.40 13.60
CA GLY A 246 -24.21 6.79 13.87
C GLY A 246 -23.58 7.76 12.88
N PHE A 247 -23.16 8.93 13.35
CA PHE A 247 -22.45 9.93 12.55
C PHE A 247 -20.93 9.70 12.57
N LYS A 248 -20.23 10.18 11.52
CA LYS A 248 -18.76 10.14 11.44
C LYS A 248 -18.08 10.78 12.66
N ASP A 249 -18.59 11.93 13.06
CA ASP A 249 -18.32 12.46 14.40
C ASP A 249 -19.29 11.79 15.38
N THR A 250 -18.81 10.78 16.10
CA THR A 250 -19.60 10.02 17.06
C THR A 250 -20.02 10.84 18.29
N LYS A 251 -19.52 12.08 18.44
CA LYS A 251 -20.01 13.03 19.44
C LYS A 251 -21.37 13.62 19.07
N ARG A 252 -21.73 13.63 17.78
CA ARG A 252 -23.05 14.08 17.33
C ARG A 252 -24.13 13.14 17.84
N HIS A 253 -25.24 13.70 18.31
CA HIS A 253 -26.33 12.94 18.89
C HIS A 253 -26.99 12.02 17.87
N ILE A 254 -27.10 10.75 18.22
CA ILE A 254 -28.22 9.90 17.82
C ILE A 254 -29.25 9.97 18.95
N GLY A 255 -30.54 9.83 18.66
CA GLY A 255 -31.54 10.09 19.69
C GLY A 255 -32.99 9.95 19.29
N ILE A 256 -33.86 10.30 20.24
CA ILE A 256 -35.31 10.29 20.09
C ILE A 256 -35.87 11.69 20.33
N TYR A 257 -36.79 12.15 19.48
CA TYR A 257 -37.43 13.46 19.59
C TYR A 257 -38.86 13.46 18.99
N PRO A 258 -39.76 14.39 19.37
CA PRO A 258 -41.08 14.49 18.76
C PRO A 258 -41.03 14.83 17.27
N VAL A 259 -41.97 14.30 16.48
CA VAL A 259 -42.14 14.69 15.06
C VAL A 259 -42.28 16.21 14.95
N GLY A 260 -41.56 16.80 13.99
CA GLY A 260 -41.47 18.26 13.82
C GLY A 260 -40.37 18.95 14.63
N SER A 261 -39.62 18.21 15.45
CA SER A 261 -38.41 18.68 16.14
C SER A 261 -37.13 18.14 15.47
N ASN A 262 -36.00 18.13 16.19
CA ASN A 262 -34.73 17.56 15.74
C ASN A 262 -33.97 16.89 16.90
N VAL A 263 -32.91 16.16 16.56
CA VAL A 263 -32.13 15.33 17.50
C VAL A 263 -31.43 16.14 18.61
N GLU A 264 -31.12 17.42 18.37
CA GLU A 264 -30.49 18.29 19.37
C GLU A 264 -31.44 18.65 20.52
N ASN A 265 -32.74 18.64 20.26
CA ASN A 265 -33.79 18.88 21.26
C ASN A 265 -34.38 17.58 21.84
N GLY A 266 -33.76 16.43 21.51
CA GLY A 266 -34.21 15.10 21.89
C GLY A 266 -33.49 14.49 23.08
N VAL A 267 -33.82 13.23 23.38
CA VAL A 267 -33.05 12.40 24.31
C VAL A 267 -31.90 11.76 23.55
N SER A 268 -30.67 12.06 23.96
CA SER A 268 -29.46 11.46 23.39
C SER A 268 -29.36 9.98 23.75
N LEU A 269 -28.99 9.17 22.75
CA LEU A 269 -28.70 7.75 22.88
C LEU A 269 -27.20 7.43 22.74
N VAL A 270 -26.34 8.45 22.74
CA VAL A 270 -24.88 8.30 22.77
C VAL A 270 -24.46 7.84 24.17
N LYS A 271 -24.40 6.52 24.38
CA LYS A 271 -24.08 5.88 25.66
C LYS A 271 -23.72 4.42 25.47
N ARG A 272 -23.44 3.72 26.57
CA ARG A 272 -23.25 2.27 26.54
C ARG A 272 -24.60 1.56 26.45
N TRP A 273 -24.73 0.65 25.51
CA TRP A 273 -25.91 -0.22 25.34
C TRP A 273 -25.55 -1.65 25.75
N ARG A 274 -26.54 -2.42 26.19
CA ARG A 274 -26.38 -3.87 26.43
C ARG A 274 -26.40 -4.61 25.10
N TYR A 275 -25.63 -5.69 24.97
CA TYR A 275 -25.65 -6.51 23.77
C TYR A 275 -25.58 -8.02 24.04
N LEU A 276 -26.11 -8.80 23.10
CA LEU A 276 -25.99 -10.26 23.02
C LEU A 276 -25.69 -10.68 21.58
N ILE A 277 -24.66 -11.49 21.39
CA ILE A 277 -24.36 -12.12 20.10
C ILE A 277 -25.30 -13.32 19.94
N GLN A 278 -26.17 -13.28 18.93
CA GLN A 278 -27.08 -14.38 18.60
C GLN A 278 -26.43 -15.40 17.66
N ASN A 279 -25.66 -14.92 16.68
CA ASN A 279 -25.00 -15.77 15.68
C ASN A 279 -23.75 -15.09 15.14
N THR A 280 -22.71 -15.87 14.84
CA THR A 280 -21.42 -15.39 14.28
C THR A 280 -21.08 -16.00 12.91
N GLN A 281 -22.06 -16.65 12.29
CA GLN A 281 -21.92 -17.41 11.04
C GLN A 281 -23.00 -16.97 10.04
N PRO A 282 -22.95 -15.72 9.57
CA PRO A 282 -23.81 -15.30 8.48
C PRO A 282 -23.41 -16.04 7.18
N PRO A 283 -24.32 -16.14 6.20
CA PRO A 283 -24.01 -16.69 4.89
C PRO A 283 -22.94 -15.86 4.16
N GLU A 284 -22.12 -16.52 3.34
CA GLU A 284 -21.08 -15.86 2.54
C GLU A 284 -21.67 -14.74 1.67
N VAL A 285 -21.02 -13.57 1.69
CA VAL A 285 -21.35 -12.46 0.80
C VAL A 285 -20.49 -12.58 -0.46
N ALA A 286 -21.14 -12.63 -1.62
CA ALA A 286 -20.47 -12.70 -2.91
C ALA A 286 -19.51 -11.51 -3.12
N GLN A 287 -18.23 -11.79 -3.36
CA GLN A 287 -17.17 -10.80 -3.59
C GLN A 287 -16.62 -10.89 -5.01
N TYR A 288 -16.23 -9.76 -5.58
CA TYR A 288 -15.54 -9.76 -6.87
C TYR A 288 -14.12 -10.32 -6.78
N GLN A 289 -13.38 -10.03 -5.70
CA GLN A 289 -11.98 -10.38 -5.55
C GLN A 289 -11.65 -10.70 -4.09
N ALA A 290 -10.55 -11.43 -3.91
CA ALA A 290 -10.03 -11.80 -2.61
C ALA A 290 -9.37 -10.62 -1.89
N SER A 291 -9.27 -10.75 -0.56
CA SER A 291 -8.60 -9.82 0.34
C SER A 291 -7.41 -10.50 1.00
N TYR A 292 -6.32 -9.75 1.18
CA TYR A 292 -5.15 -10.19 1.94
C TYR A 292 -5.49 -10.30 3.43
N GLN A 293 -4.89 -11.24 4.17
CA GLN A 293 -5.27 -11.54 5.55
C GLN A 293 -4.09 -11.44 6.54
N PRO A 294 -4.34 -11.02 7.80
CA PRO A 294 -3.39 -11.15 8.90
C PRO A 294 -3.13 -12.62 9.20
N PHE A 295 -1.91 -12.95 9.61
CA PHE A 295 -1.60 -14.31 10.07
C PHE A 295 -1.89 -14.44 11.57
N GLY A 296 -1.26 -13.62 12.40
CA GLY A 296 -1.50 -13.64 13.84
C GLY A 296 -0.58 -12.71 14.63
N ASP A 297 -0.51 -12.96 15.93
CA ASP A 297 0.25 -12.18 16.91
C ASP A 297 1.11 -13.09 17.79
N VAL A 298 2.34 -12.65 18.06
CA VAL A 298 3.15 -13.15 19.16
C VAL A 298 3.05 -12.16 20.32
N ILE A 299 2.60 -12.63 21.48
CA ILE A 299 2.54 -11.82 22.70
C ILE A 299 3.57 -12.35 23.69
N PHE A 300 4.50 -11.50 24.09
CA PHE A 300 5.47 -11.78 25.15
C PHE A 300 5.07 -11.02 26.42
N LYS A 301 4.88 -11.73 27.52
CA LYS A 301 4.57 -11.16 28.84
C LYS A 301 5.77 -11.33 29.75
N PHE A 302 6.47 -10.24 30.04
CA PHE A 302 7.68 -10.26 30.86
C PHE A 302 7.34 -10.28 32.34
N ALA A 303 8.10 -11.02 33.15
CA ALA A 303 7.89 -11.17 34.59
C ALA A 303 8.45 -10.00 35.43
N HIS A 304 8.74 -8.86 34.80
CA HIS A 304 9.21 -7.65 35.48
C HIS A 304 8.14 -6.55 35.48
N GLU A 305 8.28 -5.58 36.37
CA GLU A 305 7.33 -4.45 36.49
C GLU A 305 7.28 -3.58 35.22
N SER A 306 6.23 -2.76 35.12
CA SER A 306 6.02 -1.83 34.01
C SER A 306 6.68 -0.47 34.20
N THR A 307 7.22 -0.16 35.38
CA THR A 307 7.92 1.11 35.62
C THR A 307 9.32 1.04 35.00
N TYR A 308 9.61 1.95 34.07
CA TYR A 308 10.85 1.93 33.29
C TYR A 308 11.50 3.31 33.18
N THR A 309 12.79 3.32 32.86
CA THR A 309 13.56 4.51 32.45
C THR A 309 14.38 4.21 31.19
N ASN A 310 15.01 5.25 30.61
CA ASN A 310 15.94 5.13 29.48
C ASN A 310 15.39 4.37 28.26
N TYR A 311 14.08 4.47 28.01
CA TYR A 311 13.47 3.75 26.91
C TYR A 311 13.88 4.30 25.55
N LYS A 312 14.19 3.39 24.64
CA LYS A 312 14.36 3.68 23.22
C LYS A 312 13.89 2.50 22.38
N ARG A 313 13.15 2.78 21.30
CA ARG A 313 12.97 1.84 20.19
C ARG A 313 13.38 2.47 18.88
N SER A 314 13.89 1.68 17.94
CA SER A 314 14.31 2.19 16.65
C SER A 314 14.31 1.14 15.55
N LEU A 315 14.07 1.56 14.31
CA LEU A 315 14.33 0.80 13.08
C LEU A 315 15.52 1.43 12.37
N ASP A 316 16.61 0.69 12.22
CA ASP A 316 17.80 1.12 11.48
C ASP A 316 17.76 0.63 10.04
N LEU A 317 17.54 1.54 9.09
CA LEU A 317 17.40 1.20 7.68
C LEU A 317 18.71 0.70 7.07
N ASN A 318 19.88 0.96 7.67
CA ASN A 318 21.14 0.41 7.17
C ASN A 318 21.25 -1.10 7.38
N THR A 319 20.49 -1.65 8.34
CA THR A 319 20.59 -3.05 8.75
C THR A 319 19.28 -3.80 8.66
N ALA A 320 18.14 -3.11 8.47
CA ALA A 320 16.79 -3.66 8.60
C ALA A 320 16.56 -4.36 9.95
N ILE A 321 17.10 -3.78 11.02
CA ILE A 321 16.98 -4.30 12.38
C ILE A 321 16.18 -3.30 13.23
N VAL A 322 15.19 -3.82 13.93
CA VAL A 322 14.53 -3.10 15.03
C VAL A 322 15.24 -3.42 16.34
N ASN A 323 15.48 -2.39 17.15
CA ASN A 323 16.01 -2.51 18.49
C ASN A 323 15.05 -1.87 19.50
N THR A 324 14.87 -2.47 20.67
CA THR A 324 14.21 -1.86 21.83
C THR A 324 15.08 -2.05 23.07
N SER A 325 15.32 -0.97 23.81
CA SER A 325 16.06 -0.99 25.07
C SER A 325 15.36 -0.18 26.15
N TYR A 326 15.48 -0.61 27.40
CA TYR A 326 14.92 0.06 28.57
C TYR A 326 15.55 -0.46 29.87
N THR A 327 15.41 0.31 30.94
CA THR A 327 15.83 -0.09 32.29
C THR A 327 14.61 -0.36 33.17
N VAL A 328 14.56 -1.51 33.84
CA VAL A 328 13.60 -1.79 34.94
C VAL A 328 14.39 -2.10 36.20
N GLY A 329 14.15 -1.34 37.27
CA GLY A 329 14.97 -1.38 38.47
C GLY A 329 16.43 -1.02 38.15
N GLN A 330 17.34 -2.00 38.25
CA GLN A 330 18.76 -1.84 37.92
C GLN A 330 19.22 -2.73 36.75
N VAL A 331 18.28 -3.29 35.99
CA VAL A 331 18.55 -4.20 34.87
C VAL A 331 18.24 -3.49 33.56
N ASN A 332 19.21 -3.50 32.65
CA ASN A 332 19.02 -3.01 31.28
C ASN A 332 18.63 -4.17 30.38
N TYR A 333 17.46 -4.05 29.76
CA TYR A 333 16.94 -5.01 28.79
C TYR A 333 17.19 -4.50 27.38
N ASN A 334 17.49 -5.42 26.48
CA ASN A 334 17.67 -5.14 25.07
C ASN A 334 17.01 -6.24 24.23
N ARG A 335 16.32 -5.81 23.16
CA ARG A 335 15.63 -6.69 22.22
C ARG A 335 15.98 -6.30 20.79
N GLU A 336 16.27 -7.30 19.97
CA GLU A 336 16.62 -7.13 18.55
C GLU A 336 15.69 -7.97 17.66
N TYR A 337 15.18 -7.40 16.58
CA TYR A 337 14.23 -8.04 15.67
C TYR A 337 14.62 -7.80 14.21
N PHE A 338 14.57 -8.85 13.39
CA PHE A 338 14.72 -8.72 11.93
C PHE A 338 14.06 -9.89 11.20
N ALA A 339 13.62 -9.65 9.97
CA ALA A 339 13.10 -10.68 9.08
C ALA A 339 14.22 -11.10 8.11
N SER A 340 14.74 -12.31 8.30
CA SER A 340 15.88 -12.81 7.51
C SER A 340 15.38 -13.51 6.25
N GLU A 341 15.80 -13.03 5.08
CA GLU A 341 15.53 -13.72 3.81
C GLU A 341 16.34 -15.03 3.68
N PRO A 342 17.67 -15.07 3.92
CA PRO A 342 18.44 -16.31 3.77
C PRO A 342 17.99 -17.47 4.67
N ASN A 343 17.38 -17.14 5.81
CA ASN A 343 16.94 -18.14 6.79
C ASN A 343 15.41 -18.24 6.86
N GLN A 344 14.68 -17.50 6.03
CA GLN A 344 13.22 -17.55 5.88
C GLN A 344 12.44 -17.46 7.20
N ALA A 345 12.88 -16.59 8.12
CA ALA A 345 12.30 -16.45 9.46
C ALA A 345 12.38 -15.03 10.00
N ILE A 346 11.43 -14.67 10.86
CA ILE A 346 11.55 -13.52 11.77
C ILE A 346 12.34 -13.97 12.99
N VAL A 347 13.45 -13.30 13.24
CA VAL A 347 14.40 -13.60 14.33
C VAL A 347 14.26 -12.53 15.40
N MET A 348 14.14 -12.97 16.65
CA MET A 348 13.96 -12.08 17.80
C MET A 348 14.93 -12.48 18.91
N LYS A 349 15.76 -11.57 19.38
CA LYS A 349 16.72 -11.81 20.45
C LYS A 349 16.38 -10.95 21.66
N MET A 350 16.33 -11.56 22.84
CA MET A 350 16.06 -10.90 24.11
C MET A 350 17.22 -11.13 25.07
N THR A 351 17.74 -10.04 25.65
CA THR A 351 18.90 -10.06 26.55
C THR A 351 18.73 -9.09 27.69
N ALA A 352 19.43 -9.34 28.81
CA ALA A 352 19.61 -8.41 29.90
C ALA A 352 21.10 -8.27 30.25
N ASP A 353 21.48 -7.15 30.87
CA ASP A 353 22.86 -6.91 31.33
C ASP A 353 23.22 -7.59 32.66
N ARG A 354 22.24 -8.26 33.30
CA ARG A 354 22.45 -9.10 34.48
C ARG A 354 22.04 -10.54 34.19
N PRO A 355 22.84 -11.53 34.61
CA PRO A 355 22.49 -12.94 34.45
C PRO A 355 21.13 -13.28 35.07
N ASN A 356 20.47 -14.30 34.53
CA ASN A 356 19.21 -14.86 35.01
C ASN A 356 18.03 -13.86 35.07
N SER A 357 18.07 -12.77 34.31
CA SER A 357 17.08 -11.68 34.40
C SER A 357 15.95 -11.78 33.37
N VAL A 358 16.10 -12.58 32.31
CA VAL A 358 15.08 -12.73 31.28
C VAL A 358 14.09 -13.83 31.69
N SER A 359 12.89 -13.44 32.13
CA SER A 359 11.79 -14.35 32.44
C SER A 359 10.50 -13.84 31.80
N LEU A 360 9.79 -14.70 31.08
CA LEU A 360 8.62 -14.32 30.30
C LEU A 360 7.77 -15.52 29.90
N ASP A 361 6.48 -15.24 29.68
CA ASP A 361 5.53 -16.14 29.03
C ASP A 361 5.28 -15.69 27.59
N VAL A 362 5.14 -16.64 26.67
CA VAL A 362 4.94 -16.34 25.25
C VAL A 362 3.75 -17.11 24.69
N THR A 363 2.87 -16.39 24.00
CA THR A 363 1.66 -16.94 23.36
C THR A 363 1.62 -16.60 21.89
N LEU A 364 1.05 -17.52 21.10
CA LEU A 364 0.64 -17.30 19.72
C LEU A 364 -0.89 -17.19 19.67
N SER A 365 -1.39 -16.23 18.89
CA SER A 365 -2.82 -16.05 18.67
C SER A 365 -3.10 -15.56 17.25
N SER A 366 -4.36 -15.62 16.83
CA SER A 366 -4.79 -15.09 15.54
C SER A 366 -6.21 -14.54 15.65
N VAL A 367 -6.53 -13.57 14.80
CA VAL A 367 -7.87 -13.01 14.65
C VAL A 367 -8.83 -13.93 13.88
N HIS A 368 -8.31 -14.95 13.18
CA HIS A 368 -9.12 -15.94 12.47
C HIS A 368 -9.96 -16.78 13.45
N GLN A 369 -11.26 -16.96 13.15
CA GLN A 369 -12.16 -17.77 13.98
C GLN A 369 -11.75 -19.25 14.05
N HIS A 370 -11.07 -19.74 13.01
CA HIS A 370 -10.54 -21.10 12.92
C HIS A 370 -9.03 -21.11 13.10
N ALA A 371 -8.59 -20.66 14.27
CA ALA A 371 -7.19 -20.70 14.68
C ALA A 371 -7.00 -21.66 15.86
N GLU A 372 -5.89 -22.38 15.87
CA GLU A 372 -5.54 -23.34 16.92
C GLU A 372 -4.04 -23.23 17.24
N THR A 373 -3.72 -23.09 18.53
CA THR A 373 -2.34 -23.14 19.03
C THR A 373 -2.08 -24.52 19.60
N LYS A 374 -0.89 -25.09 19.35
CA LYS A 374 -0.50 -26.38 19.92
C LYS A 374 0.99 -26.44 20.23
N MET A 375 1.36 -27.27 21.21
CA MET A 375 2.75 -27.63 21.44
C MET A 375 3.20 -28.57 20.32
N LEU A 376 4.32 -28.26 19.66
CA LEU A 376 4.96 -29.17 18.71
C LEU A 376 6.09 -29.98 19.36
N ASN A 377 6.81 -29.36 20.29
CA ASN A 377 7.80 -29.98 21.16
C ASN A 377 8.11 -29.04 22.35
N ASP A 378 9.05 -29.42 23.21
CA ASP A 378 9.41 -28.70 24.44
C ASP A 378 9.94 -27.26 24.23
N SER A 379 10.26 -26.88 22.99
CA SER A 379 10.76 -25.54 22.65
C SER A 379 9.95 -24.82 21.57
N THR A 380 8.90 -25.43 21.02
CA THR A 380 8.19 -24.93 19.84
C THR A 380 6.68 -24.95 20.01
N LEU A 381 6.05 -23.78 19.83
CA LEU A 381 4.60 -23.65 19.62
C LEU A 381 4.28 -23.58 18.13
N GLY A 382 3.19 -24.22 17.74
CA GLY A 382 2.58 -24.09 16.41
C GLY A 382 1.27 -23.31 16.49
N LEU A 383 0.99 -22.50 15.48
CA LEU A 383 -0.28 -21.83 15.25
C LEU A 383 -0.81 -22.25 13.87
N PHE A 384 -1.95 -22.93 13.84
CA PHE A 384 -2.70 -23.19 12.62
C PHE A 384 -3.77 -22.11 12.43
N VAL A 385 -3.97 -21.65 11.20
CA VAL A 385 -5.04 -20.72 10.82
C VAL A 385 -5.76 -21.24 9.58
N ARG A 386 -7.09 -21.09 9.54
CA ARG A 386 -7.89 -21.32 8.33
C ARG A 386 -8.70 -20.09 8.00
N VAL A 387 -8.57 -19.62 6.76
CA VAL A 387 -9.31 -18.47 6.27
C VAL A 387 -10.79 -18.83 6.15
N LYS A 388 -11.66 -18.01 6.75
CA LYS A 388 -13.12 -18.17 6.68
C LYS A 388 -13.57 -18.15 5.22
N ASP A 389 -14.36 -19.16 4.83
CA ASP A 389 -14.91 -19.36 3.47
C ASP A 389 -13.86 -19.43 2.33
N GLY A 390 -12.56 -19.51 2.69
CA GLY A 390 -11.44 -19.51 1.74
C GLY A 390 -10.83 -20.90 1.52
N ALA A 391 -10.02 -21.03 0.47
CA ALA A 391 -9.26 -22.24 0.17
C ALA A 391 -7.98 -22.38 1.01
N LEU A 392 -7.55 -21.29 1.65
CA LEU A 392 -6.23 -21.18 2.25
C LEU A 392 -6.24 -21.46 3.75
N ASN A 393 -5.19 -22.14 4.19
CA ASN A 393 -4.82 -22.34 5.57
C ASN A 393 -3.30 -22.14 5.73
N GLY A 394 -2.88 -21.83 6.94
CA GLY A 394 -1.50 -21.55 7.28
C GLY A 394 -1.05 -22.25 8.55
N GLU A 395 0.26 -22.46 8.66
CA GLU A 395 0.93 -22.92 9.86
C GLU A 395 2.11 -21.99 10.16
N ALA A 396 2.17 -21.46 11.37
CA ALA A 396 3.34 -20.78 11.90
C ALA A 396 3.97 -21.59 13.04
N ARG A 397 5.29 -21.48 13.20
CA ARG A 397 6.04 -22.08 14.31
C ARG A 397 6.87 -21.01 15.01
N LEU A 398 6.79 -20.99 16.34
CA LEU A 398 7.62 -20.17 17.20
C LEU A 398 8.52 -21.08 18.03
N THR A 399 9.80 -21.13 17.69
CA THR A 399 10.82 -21.90 18.41
C THR A 399 11.65 -20.99 19.29
N ALA A 400 11.85 -21.37 20.56
CA ALA A 400 12.68 -20.65 21.52
C ALA A 400 13.98 -21.41 21.85
N LEU A 401 15.09 -20.68 21.88
CA LEU A 401 16.40 -21.15 22.33
C LEU A 401 16.82 -20.34 23.56
N VAL A 402 17.06 -21.01 24.68
CA VAL A 402 17.41 -20.38 25.96
C VAL A 402 18.87 -20.65 26.30
N LYS A 403 19.59 -19.58 26.68
CA LYS A 403 20.92 -19.67 27.27
C LYS A 403 20.81 -19.43 28.78
N ASN A 404 21.31 -20.39 29.57
CA ASN A 404 21.34 -20.36 31.04
C ASN A 404 19.99 -19.99 31.66
N GLY A 405 19.09 -20.96 31.83
CA GLY A 405 17.73 -20.76 32.37
C GLY A 405 16.90 -22.02 32.13
N SER A 406 15.58 -21.93 32.29
CA SER A 406 14.66 -23.01 31.92
C SER A 406 13.63 -22.57 30.87
N LEU A 407 13.25 -23.53 30.03
CA LEU A 407 12.20 -23.43 29.03
C LEU A 407 11.28 -24.63 29.21
N LYS A 408 9.97 -24.37 29.23
CA LYS A 408 8.94 -25.42 29.15
C LYS A 408 7.74 -24.87 28.41
N VAL A 409 6.89 -25.75 27.90
CA VAL A 409 5.58 -25.38 27.38
C VAL A 409 4.53 -25.83 28.38
N VAL A 410 3.69 -24.91 28.86
CA VAL A 410 2.59 -25.15 29.80
C VAL A 410 1.33 -24.57 29.16
N ASP A 411 0.19 -25.24 29.22
CA ASP A 411 -1.11 -24.74 28.70
C ASP A 411 -1.01 -23.92 27.39
N GLN A 412 -0.31 -24.47 26.39
CA GLN A 412 -0.12 -23.88 25.06
C GLN A 412 0.62 -22.51 25.04
N HIS A 413 1.41 -22.21 26.07
CA HIS A 413 2.32 -21.07 26.13
C HIS A 413 3.76 -21.49 26.49
N LEU A 414 4.76 -20.80 25.96
CA LEU A 414 6.16 -21.00 26.35
C LEU A 414 6.39 -20.26 27.67
N VAL A 415 6.95 -20.94 28.67
CA VAL A 415 7.37 -20.34 29.95
C VAL A 415 8.89 -20.38 29.99
N ILE A 416 9.52 -19.21 29.97
CA ILE A 416 10.96 -19.04 30.14
C ILE A 416 11.23 -18.42 31.50
N ALA A 417 12.10 -19.05 32.29
CA ALA A 417 12.49 -18.53 33.60
C ALA A 417 14.00 -18.41 33.72
N LYS A 418 14.42 -17.28 34.31
CA LYS A 418 15.79 -17.00 34.74
C LYS A 418 16.82 -17.21 33.63
N ALA A 419 16.51 -16.77 32.40
CA ALA A 419 17.42 -16.83 31.27
C ALA A 419 18.43 -15.67 31.27
N ASP A 420 19.63 -15.89 30.71
CA ASP A 420 20.55 -14.81 30.33
C ASP A 420 20.15 -14.19 28.98
N GLU A 421 19.79 -15.07 28.05
CA GLU A 421 19.47 -14.73 26.66
C GLU A 421 18.43 -15.71 26.13
N VAL A 422 17.48 -15.19 25.33
CA VAL A 422 16.51 -16.00 24.61
C VAL A 422 16.49 -15.56 23.15
N ILE A 423 16.55 -16.53 22.24
CA ILE A 423 16.38 -16.30 20.80
C ILE A 423 15.11 -17.01 20.37
N PHE A 424 14.25 -16.29 19.64
CA PHE A 424 13.06 -16.84 19.02
C PHE A 424 13.19 -16.82 17.50
N TYR A 425 12.74 -17.90 16.88
CA TYR A 425 12.53 -17.98 15.44
C TYR A 425 11.03 -18.15 15.17
N LEU A 426 10.45 -17.21 14.43
CA LEU A 426 9.10 -17.29 13.92
C LEU A 426 9.13 -17.58 12.42
N THR A 427 8.60 -18.74 12.05
CA THR A 427 8.41 -19.17 10.66
C THR A 427 6.92 -19.30 10.38
N ALA A 428 6.51 -19.09 9.14
CA ALA A 428 5.14 -19.35 8.69
C ALA A 428 5.11 -19.77 7.23
N GLY A 429 4.04 -20.47 6.83
CA GLY A 429 3.72 -20.81 5.44
C GLY A 429 2.24 -21.14 5.25
N THR A 430 1.80 -21.21 4.00
CA THR A 430 0.43 -21.59 3.63
C THR A 430 0.40 -22.80 2.70
N ASN A 431 -0.79 -23.31 2.40
CA ASN A 431 -1.00 -24.34 1.39
C ASN A 431 -1.01 -23.81 -0.06
N PHE A 432 -0.76 -22.51 -0.28
CA PHE A 432 -0.70 -21.92 -1.61
C PHE A 432 0.50 -22.45 -2.42
N VAL A 433 0.25 -22.86 -3.67
CA VAL A 433 1.29 -23.25 -4.63
C VAL A 433 1.22 -22.36 -5.87
N SER A 434 0.01 -22.11 -6.37
CA SER A 434 -0.28 -21.16 -7.44
C SER A 434 -1.73 -20.66 -7.36
N ASP A 435 -2.09 -19.71 -8.22
CA ASP A 435 -3.46 -19.20 -8.38
C ASP A 435 -4.50 -20.27 -8.77
N THR A 436 -4.05 -21.46 -9.16
CA THR A 436 -4.90 -22.61 -9.50
C THR A 436 -4.64 -23.85 -8.65
N ASN A 437 -3.69 -23.80 -7.71
CA ASN A 437 -3.29 -24.96 -6.91
C ASN A 437 -3.06 -24.59 -5.44
N VAL A 438 -3.88 -25.17 -4.56
CA VAL A 438 -3.86 -25.00 -3.10
C VAL A 438 -3.64 -26.32 -2.35
N ASN A 439 -3.10 -27.33 -3.04
CA ASN A 439 -2.81 -28.65 -2.46
C ASN A 439 -1.45 -28.71 -1.74
N GLY A 440 -0.80 -27.56 -1.53
CA GLY A 440 0.43 -27.47 -0.76
C GLY A 440 0.21 -27.86 0.70
N ARG A 441 1.31 -28.10 1.41
CA ARG A 441 1.29 -28.30 2.87
C ARG A 441 1.79 -27.03 3.54
N ALA A 442 0.97 -26.43 4.40
CA ALA A 442 1.32 -25.21 5.13
C ALA A 442 2.63 -25.34 5.94
N ALA A 443 2.92 -26.54 6.44
CA ALA A 443 4.17 -26.85 7.14
C ALA A 443 5.45 -26.74 6.30
N ASN A 444 5.38 -26.84 4.96
CA ASN A 444 6.57 -26.97 4.12
C ASN A 444 7.54 -25.79 4.24
N ALA A 445 7.03 -24.56 4.29
CA ALA A 445 7.88 -23.38 4.45
C ALA A 445 8.60 -23.38 5.81
N ASN A 446 7.93 -23.87 6.85
CA ASN A 446 8.51 -24.00 8.19
C ASN A 446 9.61 -25.05 8.22
N ASP A 447 9.40 -26.19 7.54
CA ASP A 447 10.38 -27.27 7.46
C ASP A 447 11.65 -26.80 6.72
N ILE A 448 11.48 -26.06 5.60
CA ILE A 448 12.60 -25.47 4.84
C ILE A 448 13.35 -24.42 5.67
N ALA A 449 12.62 -23.54 6.36
CA ALA A 449 13.23 -22.53 7.22
C ALA A 449 14.01 -23.17 8.37
N TRP A 450 13.49 -24.25 8.99
CA TRP A 450 14.19 -24.96 10.06
C TRP A 450 15.53 -25.55 9.62
N LEU A 451 15.61 -26.14 8.42
CA LEU A 451 16.88 -26.61 7.84
C LEU A 451 17.93 -25.50 7.72
N ASN A 452 17.49 -24.25 7.57
CA ASN A 452 18.37 -23.09 7.52
C ASN A 452 18.68 -22.48 8.89
N LEU A 453 18.04 -22.90 9.97
CA LEU A 453 18.20 -22.31 11.30
C LEU A 453 18.87 -23.27 12.28
N GLU A 454 18.55 -24.56 12.20
CA GLU A 454 19.00 -25.57 13.14
C GLU A 454 20.53 -25.61 13.27
N GLY A 455 21.02 -25.60 14.51
CA GLY A 455 22.45 -25.62 14.83
C GLY A 455 23.21 -24.31 14.53
N LYS A 456 22.60 -23.31 13.89
CA LYS A 456 23.27 -22.02 13.62
C LYS A 456 23.25 -21.12 14.85
N LYS A 457 24.37 -20.44 15.08
CA LYS A 457 24.48 -19.36 16.08
C LYS A 457 23.81 -18.09 15.58
N TYR A 458 23.25 -17.31 16.49
CA TYR A 458 22.63 -16.02 16.22
C TYR A 458 23.48 -15.10 15.33
N ASP A 459 24.77 -14.94 15.66
CA ASP A 459 25.65 -14.03 14.95
C ASP A 459 25.85 -14.43 13.48
N LEU A 460 25.77 -15.73 13.17
CA LEU A 460 25.84 -16.22 11.79
C LEU A 460 24.55 -15.90 11.03
N ILE A 461 23.39 -16.09 11.66
CA ILE A 461 22.07 -15.76 11.09
C ILE A 461 21.99 -14.26 10.80
N LYS A 462 22.38 -13.43 11.78
CA LYS A 462 22.47 -11.97 11.64
C LYS A 462 23.46 -11.58 10.53
N LYS A 463 24.63 -12.22 10.45
CA LYS A 463 25.61 -11.97 9.37
C LYS A 463 25.03 -12.28 8.00
N HIS A 464 24.30 -13.40 7.85
CA HIS A 464 23.63 -13.72 6.59
C HIS A 464 22.58 -12.66 6.23
N HIS A 465 21.74 -12.26 7.19
CA HIS A 465 20.77 -11.18 7.01
C HIS A 465 21.44 -9.88 6.53
N LEU A 466 22.47 -9.41 7.24
CA LEU A 466 23.18 -8.17 6.89
C LEU A 466 23.85 -8.25 5.53
N GLY A 467 24.47 -9.40 5.21
CA GLY A 467 25.14 -9.62 3.92
C GLY A 467 24.18 -9.67 2.75
N GLU A 468 22.97 -10.17 2.97
CA GLU A 468 21.91 -10.26 1.95
C GLU A 468 21.23 -8.90 1.76
N TYR A 469 20.68 -8.32 2.84
CA TYR A 469 20.02 -7.02 2.83
C TYR A 469 20.94 -5.91 2.29
N GLY A 470 22.22 -5.95 2.69
CA GLY A 470 23.23 -4.99 2.26
C GLY A 470 23.40 -4.91 0.74
N GLN A 471 23.17 -6.00 -0.01
CA GLN A 471 23.29 -6.02 -1.48
C GLN A 471 22.33 -5.04 -2.17
N TYR A 472 21.15 -4.81 -1.58
CA TYR A 472 20.20 -3.83 -2.09
C TYR A 472 20.36 -2.48 -1.43
N PHE A 473 20.43 -2.43 -0.09
CA PHE A 473 20.36 -1.13 0.58
C PHE A 473 21.59 -0.26 0.26
N THR A 474 22.79 -0.85 0.24
CA THR A 474 24.04 -0.12 -0.03
C THR A 474 24.23 0.28 -1.50
N SER A 475 23.38 -0.21 -2.42
CA SER A 475 23.49 0.13 -3.84
C SER A 475 23.20 1.61 -4.13
N PHE A 476 22.56 2.31 -3.19
CA PHE A 476 22.31 3.74 -3.27
C PHE A 476 22.40 4.39 -1.89
N ASN A 477 22.94 5.61 -1.86
CA ASN A 477 23.08 6.40 -0.66
C ASN A 477 22.74 7.86 -0.93
N VAL A 478 22.07 8.50 0.03
CA VAL A 478 21.63 9.89 -0.08
C VAL A 478 21.87 10.66 1.21
N ASN A 479 22.36 11.88 1.09
CA ASN A 479 22.52 12.83 2.20
C ASN A 479 22.12 14.22 1.70
N PHE A 480 21.19 14.89 2.38
CA PHE A 480 20.76 16.25 2.06
C PHE A 480 21.19 17.29 3.11
N GLY A 481 22.07 16.89 4.03
CA GLY A 481 22.49 17.71 5.16
C GLY A 481 21.68 17.39 6.43
N THR A 482 21.98 18.13 7.49
CA THR A 482 21.37 17.93 8.81
C THR A 482 20.74 19.22 9.33
N SER A 483 19.93 19.10 10.37
CA SER A 483 19.29 20.20 11.08
C SER A 483 19.32 19.94 12.59
N ALA A 484 18.89 20.90 13.42
CA ALA A 484 18.68 20.65 14.84
C ALA A 484 17.64 19.55 15.09
N ASN A 485 16.64 19.43 14.20
CA ASN A 485 15.55 18.45 14.31
C ASN A 485 16.00 17.01 14.02
N ALA A 486 17.11 16.80 13.33
CA ALA A 486 17.64 15.46 13.04
C ALA A 486 17.95 14.64 14.31
N LYS A 487 18.11 15.30 15.47
CA LYS A 487 18.34 14.66 16.78
C LYS A 487 17.05 14.28 17.53
N LEU A 488 15.88 14.70 17.05
CA LEU A 488 14.60 14.45 17.71
C LEU A 488 14.07 13.04 17.39
N PRO A 489 13.19 12.48 18.25
CA PRO A 489 12.35 11.34 17.90
C PRO A 489 11.57 11.57 16.61
N THR A 490 11.33 10.52 15.83
CA THR A 490 10.72 10.60 14.49
C THR A 490 9.32 11.21 14.53
N ASP A 491 8.51 10.90 15.56
CA ASP A 491 7.19 11.48 15.75
C ASP A 491 7.25 13.01 15.90
N GLN A 492 8.21 13.52 16.68
CA GLN A 492 8.43 14.95 16.84
C GLN A 492 8.99 15.62 15.57
N ARG A 493 9.77 14.89 14.77
CA ARG A 493 10.26 15.39 13.46
C ARG A 493 9.09 15.62 12.50
N ILE A 494 8.17 14.66 12.41
CA ILE A 494 6.97 14.76 11.56
C ILE A 494 6.07 15.92 12.01
N GLU A 495 5.86 16.08 13.32
CA GLU A 495 5.05 17.19 13.88
C GLU A 495 5.56 18.57 13.47
N LYS A 496 6.88 18.74 13.34
CA LYS A 496 7.52 20.03 13.02
C LYS A 496 7.79 20.25 11.54
N PHE A 497 7.77 19.20 10.71
CA PHE A 497 8.27 19.26 9.34
C PHE A 497 7.50 20.22 8.43
N ALA A 498 6.21 20.44 8.70
CA ALA A 498 5.40 21.38 7.93
C ALA A 498 5.91 22.84 8.03
N THR A 499 6.55 23.21 9.14
CA THR A 499 6.98 24.59 9.43
C THR A 499 8.49 24.76 9.56
N GLU A 500 9.22 23.69 9.86
CA GLU A 500 10.67 23.71 10.09
C GLU A 500 11.43 22.88 9.06
N LYS A 501 12.67 23.27 8.74
CA LYS A 501 13.51 22.56 7.77
C LYS A 501 14.15 21.34 8.40
N ASP A 502 13.97 20.17 7.78
CA ASP A 502 14.67 18.94 8.15
C ASP A 502 15.08 18.13 6.92
N PRO A 503 16.14 18.52 6.20
CA PRO A 503 16.60 17.81 5.00
C PRO A 503 16.97 16.34 5.28
N ALA A 504 17.42 16.03 6.50
CA ALA A 504 17.69 14.65 6.90
C ALA A 504 16.42 13.79 6.96
N LEU A 505 15.23 14.38 7.20
CA LEU A 505 13.96 13.63 7.20
C LEU A 505 13.55 13.26 5.77
N ILE A 506 13.79 14.16 4.80
CA ILE A 506 13.54 13.89 3.38
C ILE A 506 14.46 12.76 2.90
N ALA A 507 15.75 12.80 3.26
CA ALA A 507 16.69 11.73 2.94
C ALA A 507 16.30 10.39 3.61
N LEU A 508 15.86 10.44 4.88
CA LEU A 508 15.35 9.27 5.59
C LEU A 508 14.12 8.69 4.89
N TYR A 509 13.16 9.53 4.48
CA TYR A 509 11.93 9.10 3.83
C TYR A 509 12.19 8.46 2.46
N MET A 510 13.10 9.03 1.68
CA MET A 510 13.54 8.45 0.41
C MET A 510 14.17 7.05 0.60
N GLN A 511 15.02 6.87 1.63
CA GLN A 511 15.56 5.56 1.99
C GLN A 511 14.49 4.64 2.60
N TYR A 512 13.46 5.18 3.24
CA TYR A 512 12.36 4.40 3.78
C TYR A 512 11.51 3.77 2.67
N GLY A 513 11.23 4.50 1.58
CA GLY A 513 10.61 3.91 0.39
C GLY A 513 11.43 2.75 -0.20
N ARG A 514 12.76 2.89 -0.25
CA ARG A 514 13.66 1.78 -0.67
C ARG A 514 13.60 0.59 0.29
N TYR A 515 13.71 0.86 1.58
CA TYR A 515 13.61 -0.15 2.64
C TYR A 515 12.30 -0.95 2.55
N LEU A 516 11.16 -0.27 2.38
CA LEU A 516 9.86 -0.91 2.29
C LEU A 516 9.77 -1.85 1.08
N LEU A 517 10.35 -1.47 -0.06
CA LEU A 517 10.36 -2.32 -1.25
C LEU A 517 11.25 -3.55 -1.05
N ILE A 518 12.44 -3.36 -0.46
CA ILE A 518 13.32 -4.49 -0.05
C ILE A 518 12.58 -5.41 0.91
N SER A 519 11.81 -4.87 1.85
CA SER A 519 11.13 -5.69 2.85
C SER A 519 9.82 -6.35 2.38
N SER A 520 9.28 -5.99 1.21
CA SER A 520 7.98 -6.48 0.73
C SER A 520 7.96 -7.08 -0.69
N SER A 521 9.03 -6.98 -1.47
CA SER A 521 9.08 -7.50 -2.85
C SER A 521 10.44 -8.09 -3.15
N ARG A 522 10.63 -9.38 -2.85
CA ARG A 522 11.89 -10.10 -3.04
C ARG A 522 11.75 -11.15 -4.13
N LYS A 523 12.86 -11.53 -4.75
CA LYS A 523 12.82 -12.51 -5.84
C LYS A 523 12.10 -13.80 -5.39
N GLY A 524 11.12 -14.24 -6.17
CA GLY A 524 10.32 -15.44 -5.87
C GLY A 524 9.18 -15.24 -4.87
N THR A 525 8.93 -14.01 -4.40
CA THR A 525 7.78 -13.66 -3.56
C THR A 525 6.62 -13.12 -4.43
N GLN A 526 5.47 -12.86 -3.82
CA GLN A 526 4.44 -11.99 -4.41
C GLN A 526 4.93 -10.53 -4.43
N PRO A 527 4.38 -9.70 -5.34
CA PRO A 527 4.71 -8.28 -5.34
C PRO A 527 4.01 -7.54 -4.19
N ALA A 528 4.55 -6.38 -3.84
CA ALA A 528 3.99 -5.50 -2.81
C ALA A 528 2.54 -5.09 -3.17
N ASN A 529 1.59 -5.40 -2.30
CA ASN A 529 0.19 -5.02 -2.45
C ASN A 529 -0.06 -3.60 -1.89
N LEU A 530 -1.32 -3.16 -1.76
CA LEU A 530 -1.69 -1.84 -1.22
C LEU A 530 -1.12 -1.52 0.19
N GLN A 531 -0.70 -2.53 0.94
CA GLN A 531 -0.08 -2.40 2.26
C GLN A 531 1.31 -3.07 2.32
N GLY A 532 1.92 -3.34 1.16
CA GLY A 532 3.17 -4.10 1.02
C GLY A 532 2.93 -5.56 1.36
N ILE A 533 3.19 -5.92 2.61
CA ILE A 533 2.89 -7.24 3.21
C ILE A 533 2.38 -7.13 4.66
N TRP A 534 2.08 -5.92 5.16
CA TRP A 534 1.72 -5.66 6.56
C TRP A 534 0.23 -5.33 6.69
N ASN A 535 -0.53 -6.19 7.38
CA ASN A 535 -1.97 -6.01 7.60
C ASN A 535 -2.43 -6.75 8.86
N ASP A 536 -3.17 -6.08 9.75
CA ASP A 536 -3.77 -6.64 10.97
C ASP A 536 -5.29 -6.93 10.86
N MET A 537 -5.92 -6.63 9.72
CA MET A 537 -7.39 -6.68 9.55
C MET A 537 -7.84 -7.83 8.64
N LEU A 538 -8.89 -8.56 9.03
CA LEU A 538 -9.55 -9.55 8.17
C LEU A 538 -10.31 -8.90 7.00
N THR A 539 -10.77 -7.65 7.15
CA THR A 539 -11.37 -6.85 6.07
C THR A 539 -10.56 -5.59 5.83
N PRO A 540 -9.35 -5.72 5.26
CA PRO A 540 -8.50 -4.56 5.06
C PRO A 540 -9.12 -3.60 4.02
N PRO A 541 -8.84 -2.29 4.11
CA PRO A 541 -9.24 -1.29 3.15
C PRO A 541 -8.93 -1.72 1.72
N TRP A 542 -9.96 -1.71 0.86
CA TRP A 542 -9.89 -2.18 -0.53
C TRP A 542 -9.33 -3.60 -0.70
N GLY A 543 -9.46 -4.45 0.33
CA GLY A 543 -8.94 -5.82 0.33
C GLY A 543 -7.42 -5.92 0.43
N SER A 544 -6.71 -4.80 0.61
CA SER A 544 -5.23 -4.74 0.51
C SER A 544 -4.71 -5.47 -0.75
N LYS A 545 -5.44 -5.33 -1.86
CA LYS A 545 -5.23 -6.07 -3.10
C LYS A 545 -4.21 -5.38 -4.02
N TYR A 546 -4.28 -5.66 -5.31
CA TYR A 546 -3.53 -4.93 -6.33
C TYR A 546 -4.50 -4.03 -7.10
N THR A 547 -4.39 -2.71 -6.91
CA THR A 547 -5.15 -1.72 -7.69
C THR A 547 -4.27 -1.17 -8.79
N THR A 548 -4.64 -1.41 -10.03
CA THR A 548 -3.78 -1.27 -11.23
C THR A 548 -4.15 -0.06 -12.09
N ASN A 549 -4.83 0.92 -11.49
CA ASN A 549 -5.12 2.20 -12.13
C ASN A 549 -4.31 3.36 -11.50
N ILE A 550 -3.29 3.05 -10.69
CA ILE A 550 -2.25 3.94 -10.15
C ILE A 550 -1.40 3.24 -9.09
N ASN A 551 -2.03 2.54 -8.13
CA ASN A 551 -1.38 2.18 -6.86
C ASN A 551 -0.30 1.10 -7.05
N PHE A 552 -0.62 0.04 -7.80
CA PHE A 552 0.30 -1.07 -8.02
C PHE A 552 1.50 -0.66 -8.87
N GLU A 553 1.28 0.24 -9.84
CA GLU A 553 2.33 0.87 -10.62
C GLU A 553 3.20 1.77 -9.74
N MET A 554 2.58 2.60 -8.90
CA MET A 554 3.26 3.52 -7.98
C MET A 554 4.21 2.80 -7.02
N ASN A 555 3.85 1.58 -6.58
CA ASN A 555 4.71 0.76 -5.73
C ASN A 555 6.10 0.51 -6.35
N TYR A 556 6.20 0.49 -7.68
CA TYR A 556 7.43 0.13 -8.40
C TYR A 556 8.10 1.30 -9.13
N TRP A 557 7.55 2.52 -9.09
CA TRP A 557 8.22 3.71 -9.61
C TRP A 557 9.65 3.93 -9.07
N PRO A 558 9.94 3.73 -7.75
CA PRO A 558 11.30 3.92 -7.25
C PRO A 558 12.26 2.80 -7.64
N ALA A 559 11.79 1.65 -8.14
CA ALA A 559 12.58 0.43 -8.23
C ALA A 559 13.84 0.60 -9.09
N ASP A 560 13.72 1.06 -10.33
CA ASP A 560 14.88 1.21 -11.20
C ASP A 560 15.73 2.44 -10.83
N VAL A 561 15.12 3.62 -10.69
CA VAL A 561 15.83 4.88 -10.44
C VAL A 561 16.63 4.85 -9.13
N LEU A 562 16.12 4.17 -8.09
CA LEU A 562 16.77 4.05 -6.78
C LEU A 562 17.59 2.77 -6.59
N GLY A 563 18.02 2.14 -7.68
CA GLY A 563 19.00 1.04 -7.61
C GLY A 563 18.46 -0.27 -7.04
N LEU A 564 17.15 -0.51 -7.17
CA LEU A 564 16.44 -1.71 -6.71
C LEU A 564 15.82 -2.52 -7.86
N ALA A 565 16.35 -2.38 -9.07
CA ALA A 565 15.77 -2.96 -10.28
C ALA A 565 15.49 -4.46 -10.23
N ILE A 566 16.30 -5.23 -9.49
CA ILE A 566 16.11 -6.67 -9.28
C ILE A 566 14.83 -7.01 -8.50
N LEU A 567 14.31 -6.05 -7.72
CA LEU A 567 13.09 -6.21 -6.93
C LEU A 567 11.81 -6.04 -7.75
N ASN A 568 11.91 -5.68 -9.05
CA ASN A 568 10.77 -5.72 -9.97
C ASN A 568 10.33 -7.15 -10.34
N GLU A 569 11.13 -8.18 -10.03
CA GLU A 569 10.85 -9.55 -10.48
C GLU A 569 9.46 -10.06 -10.06
N PRO A 570 9.00 -9.90 -8.80
CA PRO A 570 7.63 -10.25 -8.41
C PRO A 570 6.54 -9.54 -9.21
N PHE A 571 6.76 -8.25 -9.54
CA PHE A 571 5.83 -7.48 -10.36
C PHE A 571 5.75 -8.05 -11.78
N PHE A 572 6.89 -8.36 -12.40
CA PHE A 572 6.93 -8.94 -13.74
C PHE A 572 6.31 -10.33 -13.77
N SER A 573 6.56 -11.16 -12.75
CA SER A 573 5.97 -12.49 -12.61
C SER A 573 4.45 -12.41 -12.45
N LYS A 574 3.94 -11.45 -11.68
CA LYS A 574 2.51 -11.18 -11.56
C LYS A 574 1.90 -10.73 -12.88
N ALA A 575 2.50 -9.74 -13.56
CA ALA A 575 2.02 -9.25 -14.84
C ALA A 575 2.01 -10.33 -15.93
N LYS A 576 2.99 -11.25 -15.94
CA LYS A 576 3.00 -12.44 -16.81
C LYS A 576 1.80 -13.35 -16.53
N ALA A 577 1.54 -13.68 -15.27
CA ALA A 577 0.40 -14.52 -14.90
C ALA A 577 -0.93 -13.85 -15.28
N LEU A 578 -1.05 -12.55 -15.04
CA LEU A 578 -2.19 -11.75 -15.45
C LEU A 578 -2.37 -11.71 -16.97
N SER A 579 -1.28 -11.69 -17.76
CA SER A 579 -1.39 -11.72 -19.22
C SER A 579 -2.06 -13.00 -19.72
N VAL A 580 -1.78 -14.14 -19.09
CA VAL A 580 -2.42 -15.42 -19.44
C VAL A 580 -3.92 -15.39 -19.15
N LYS A 581 -4.32 -14.93 -17.95
CA LYS A 581 -5.74 -14.80 -17.58
C LYS A 581 -6.45 -13.69 -18.37
N GLY A 582 -5.72 -12.63 -18.72
CA GLY A 582 -6.22 -11.49 -19.47
C GLY A 582 -6.52 -11.80 -20.93
N GLU A 583 -5.91 -12.85 -21.52
CA GLU A 583 -6.27 -13.36 -22.84
C GLU A 583 -7.70 -13.92 -22.86
N GLU A 584 -8.07 -14.66 -21.81
CA GLU A 584 -9.44 -15.16 -21.66
C GLU A 584 -10.43 -14.00 -21.53
N THR A 585 -10.08 -12.98 -20.74
CA THR A 585 -10.92 -11.78 -20.56
C THR A 585 -11.04 -10.96 -21.84
N ALA A 586 -9.95 -10.80 -22.60
CA ALA A 586 -9.98 -10.10 -23.89
C ALA A 586 -10.96 -10.77 -24.87
N LYS A 587 -10.95 -12.11 -24.89
CA LYS A 587 -11.89 -12.90 -25.68
C LYS A 587 -13.33 -12.77 -25.20
N GLU A 588 -13.60 -13.01 -23.92
CA GLU A 588 -14.99 -13.09 -23.41
C GLU A 588 -15.72 -11.74 -23.45
N TYR A 589 -15.03 -10.63 -23.16
CA TYR A 589 -15.62 -9.29 -23.07
C TYR A 589 -15.51 -8.49 -24.36
N TYR A 590 -14.44 -8.68 -25.12
CA TYR A 590 -14.14 -7.82 -26.26
C TYR A 590 -14.08 -8.57 -27.60
N ASN A 591 -14.19 -9.90 -27.57
CA ASN A 591 -13.95 -10.76 -28.73
C ASN A 591 -12.65 -10.38 -29.47
N ALA A 592 -11.62 -10.04 -28.68
CA ALA A 592 -10.35 -9.52 -29.14
C ALA A 592 -9.20 -10.47 -28.81
N LYS A 593 -8.16 -10.45 -29.63
CA LYS A 593 -6.85 -11.05 -29.32
C LYS A 593 -6.11 -10.23 -28.26
N GLY A 594 -4.93 -10.71 -27.90
CA GLY A 594 -4.11 -10.06 -26.89
C GLY A 594 -4.65 -10.28 -25.49
N TRP A 595 -4.30 -9.40 -24.55
CA TRP A 595 -4.76 -9.50 -23.17
C TRP A 595 -5.18 -8.15 -22.61
N VAL A 596 -6.12 -8.19 -21.67
CA VAL A 596 -6.64 -7.01 -20.97
C VAL A 596 -6.67 -7.27 -19.47
N LEU A 597 -6.45 -6.20 -18.71
CA LEU A 597 -6.61 -6.16 -17.26
C LEU A 597 -7.29 -4.84 -16.90
N HIS A 598 -8.29 -4.93 -16.04
CA HIS A 598 -9.04 -3.78 -15.55
C HIS A 598 -8.39 -3.14 -14.31
N HIS A 599 -9.10 -2.34 -13.53
CA HIS A 599 -8.47 -1.52 -12.47
C HIS A 599 -8.03 -2.29 -11.22
N ASN A 600 -8.28 -3.60 -11.13
CA ASN A 600 -7.95 -4.38 -9.95
C ASN A 600 -7.66 -5.86 -10.23
N THR A 601 -6.80 -6.44 -9.40
CA THR A 601 -6.54 -7.89 -9.32
C THR A 601 -6.17 -8.32 -7.89
N ASP A 602 -6.03 -9.63 -7.66
CA ASP A 602 -5.80 -10.27 -6.35
C ASP A 602 -4.82 -11.44 -6.47
N LEU A 603 -4.60 -12.22 -5.41
CA LEU A 603 -3.74 -13.42 -5.44
C LEU A 603 -4.09 -14.39 -6.58
N TRP A 604 -5.38 -14.53 -6.90
CA TRP A 604 -5.94 -15.48 -7.85
C TRP A 604 -5.97 -14.98 -9.30
N ASN A 605 -5.34 -13.83 -9.57
CA ASN A 605 -5.17 -13.26 -10.91
C ASN A 605 -6.50 -12.95 -11.64
N GLY A 606 -7.52 -12.48 -10.92
CA GLY A 606 -8.74 -11.99 -11.57
C GLY A 606 -8.46 -10.77 -12.46
N THR A 607 -8.90 -10.79 -13.72
CA THR A 607 -8.65 -9.70 -14.71
C THR A 607 -9.93 -9.05 -15.24
N ALA A 608 -11.11 -9.60 -14.95
CA ALA A 608 -12.42 -9.04 -15.33
C ALA A 608 -12.73 -7.72 -14.60
N PRO A 609 -13.61 -6.85 -15.15
CA PRO A 609 -14.00 -5.60 -14.47
C PRO A 609 -14.81 -5.89 -13.20
N ILE A 610 -14.61 -5.08 -12.14
CA ILE A 610 -15.23 -5.30 -10.82
C ILE A 610 -15.82 -4.02 -10.23
N ASN A 611 -16.41 -4.11 -9.04
CA ASN A 611 -17.04 -3.02 -8.29
C ASN A 611 -18.32 -2.49 -8.94
N ALA A 612 -18.19 -1.62 -9.95
CA ALA A 612 -19.31 -1.07 -10.70
C ALA A 612 -18.86 -0.64 -12.11
N SER A 613 -19.79 -0.64 -13.05
CA SER A 613 -19.56 -0.33 -14.47
C SER A 613 -18.94 1.05 -14.72
N ASN A 614 -19.33 2.07 -13.94
CA ASN A 614 -18.90 3.45 -14.16
C ASN A 614 -17.41 3.74 -13.87
N HIS A 615 -16.69 2.84 -13.19
CA HIS A 615 -15.25 2.98 -12.91
C HIS A 615 -14.48 1.67 -13.06
N GLY A 616 -15.14 0.52 -12.91
CA GLY A 616 -14.52 -0.79 -13.01
C GLY A 616 -14.21 -1.24 -14.43
N ILE A 617 -14.90 -0.69 -15.43
CA ILE A 617 -14.60 -0.91 -16.84
C ILE A 617 -13.59 0.16 -17.27
N TRP A 618 -12.33 -0.07 -16.90
CA TRP A 618 -11.17 0.68 -17.36
C TRP A 618 -10.18 -0.31 -17.98
N VAL A 619 -9.86 -0.17 -19.26
CA VAL A 619 -9.21 -1.25 -20.04
C VAL A 619 -7.69 -1.15 -20.13
N ALA A 620 -7.09 -0.08 -19.61
CA ALA A 620 -5.67 0.23 -19.83
C ALA A 620 -4.72 -0.29 -18.74
N GLY A 621 -5.21 -1.08 -17.76
CA GLY A 621 -4.39 -1.60 -16.67
C GLY A 621 -3.26 -2.48 -17.15
N GLY A 622 -3.57 -3.45 -18.02
CA GLY A 622 -2.56 -4.33 -18.62
C GLY A 622 -1.50 -3.55 -19.40
N ALA A 623 -1.91 -2.53 -20.17
CA ALA A 623 -0.99 -1.67 -20.91
C ALA A 623 -0.08 -0.85 -19.99
N TRP A 624 -0.61 -0.28 -18.90
CA TRP A 624 0.22 0.44 -17.94
C TRP A 624 1.23 -0.49 -17.26
N LEU A 625 0.84 -1.70 -16.85
CA LEU A 625 1.79 -2.68 -16.31
C LEU A 625 2.94 -2.97 -17.30
N THR A 626 2.66 -3.01 -18.61
CA THR A 626 3.72 -3.24 -19.61
C THR A 626 4.72 -2.07 -19.72
N GLN A 627 4.36 -0.86 -19.29
CA GLN A 627 5.29 0.27 -19.22
C GLN A 627 6.48 -0.06 -18.32
N HIS A 628 6.26 -0.77 -17.20
CA HIS A 628 7.35 -1.15 -16.28
C HIS A 628 8.37 -2.10 -16.92
N PHE A 629 7.95 -2.98 -17.83
CA PHE A 629 8.87 -3.82 -18.59
C PHE A 629 9.73 -2.98 -19.54
N TRP A 630 9.11 -2.04 -20.23
CA TRP A 630 9.83 -1.13 -21.11
C TRP A 630 10.80 -0.23 -20.34
N GLU A 631 10.36 0.32 -19.21
CA GLU A 631 11.19 1.13 -18.31
C GLU A 631 12.40 0.35 -17.81
N HIS A 632 12.20 -0.88 -17.34
CA HIS A 632 13.30 -1.73 -16.90
C HIS A 632 14.31 -2.00 -18.03
N TYR A 633 13.85 -2.19 -19.27
CA TYR A 633 14.74 -2.24 -20.42
C TYR A 633 15.46 -0.90 -20.64
N LEU A 634 14.79 0.25 -20.56
CA LEU A 634 15.43 1.55 -20.74
C LEU A 634 16.54 1.81 -19.71
N PHE A 635 16.35 1.39 -18.45
CA PHE A 635 17.34 1.51 -17.38
C PHE A 635 18.46 0.46 -17.45
N SER A 636 18.18 -0.76 -17.91
CA SER A 636 19.17 -1.85 -17.95
C SER A 636 19.89 -2.01 -19.29
N LYS A 637 19.24 -1.60 -20.39
CA LYS A 637 19.57 -1.91 -21.79
C LYS A 637 19.80 -3.41 -22.04
N ASN A 638 19.16 -4.27 -21.26
CA ASN A 638 19.26 -5.72 -21.39
C ASN A 638 18.38 -6.24 -22.54
N GLU A 639 18.98 -6.44 -23.72
CA GLU A 639 18.26 -6.95 -24.90
C GLU A 639 17.68 -8.37 -24.68
N LYS A 640 18.33 -9.21 -23.88
CA LYS A 640 17.82 -10.55 -23.58
C LYS A 640 16.50 -10.48 -22.80
N PHE A 641 16.43 -9.59 -21.82
CA PHE A 641 15.17 -9.30 -21.10
C PHE A 641 14.12 -8.72 -22.05
N LEU A 642 14.51 -7.77 -22.91
CA LEU A 642 13.61 -7.19 -23.90
C LEU A 642 12.99 -8.27 -24.80
N ARG A 643 13.82 -9.16 -25.36
CA ARG A 643 13.43 -10.21 -26.29
C ARG A 643 12.54 -11.27 -25.65
N ASN A 644 12.92 -11.74 -24.46
CA ASN A 644 12.34 -12.95 -23.89
C ASN A 644 11.21 -12.68 -22.90
N GLU A 645 11.17 -11.48 -22.31
CA GLU A 645 10.23 -11.15 -21.23
C GLU A 645 9.37 -9.94 -21.56
N ALA A 646 9.96 -8.79 -21.87
CA ALA A 646 9.21 -7.55 -22.06
C ALA A 646 8.39 -7.53 -23.35
N TYR A 647 9.05 -7.68 -24.50
CA TYR A 647 8.42 -7.49 -25.81
C TYR A 647 7.24 -8.45 -26.06
N PRO A 648 7.30 -9.75 -25.72
CA PRO A 648 6.15 -10.64 -25.91
C PRO A 648 4.88 -10.18 -25.17
N ILE A 649 5.01 -9.67 -23.94
CA ILE A 649 3.87 -9.22 -23.13
C ILE A 649 3.34 -7.88 -23.62
N MET A 650 4.26 -6.94 -23.95
CA MET A 650 3.92 -5.66 -24.57
C MET A 650 3.17 -5.87 -25.89
N LYS A 651 3.69 -6.74 -26.77
CA LYS A 651 3.08 -7.06 -28.06
C LYS A 651 1.66 -7.58 -27.88
N LYS A 652 1.43 -8.55 -26.98
CA LYS A 652 0.07 -9.06 -26.74
C LYS A 652 -0.87 -7.99 -26.18
N SER A 653 -0.39 -7.06 -25.36
CA SER A 653 -1.20 -5.91 -24.92
C SER A 653 -1.54 -5.00 -26.11
N ALA A 654 -0.59 -4.77 -27.01
CA ALA A 654 -0.82 -3.95 -28.22
C ALA A 654 -1.79 -4.62 -29.20
N GLU A 655 -1.74 -5.95 -29.34
CA GLU A 655 -2.70 -6.73 -30.15
C GLU A 655 -4.15 -6.52 -29.70
N PHE A 656 -4.39 -6.45 -28.38
CA PHE A 656 -5.71 -6.12 -27.84
C PHE A 656 -6.19 -4.75 -28.33
N PHE A 657 -5.37 -3.71 -28.20
CA PHE A 657 -5.76 -2.36 -28.64
C PHE A 657 -5.87 -2.21 -30.16
N VAL A 658 -5.14 -3.01 -30.94
CA VAL A 658 -5.28 -3.05 -32.40
C VAL A 658 -6.70 -3.44 -32.83
N GLU A 659 -7.34 -4.35 -32.08
CA GLU A 659 -8.71 -4.84 -32.31
C GLU A 659 -9.78 -4.05 -31.51
N PHE A 660 -9.42 -3.53 -30.33
CA PHE A 660 -10.36 -2.82 -29.46
C PHE A 660 -10.65 -1.39 -29.92
N LEU A 661 -9.66 -0.66 -30.44
CA LEU A 661 -9.82 0.72 -30.91
C LEU A 661 -10.81 0.79 -32.07
N VAL A 662 -11.78 1.70 -31.97
CA VAL A 662 -12.78 1.97 -33.01
C VAL A 662 -12.64 3.38 -33.54
N ARG A 663 -13.03 3.60 -34.81
CA ARG A 663 -13.05 4.94 -35.38
C ARG A 663 -14.25 5.72 -34.85
N ASP A 664 -13.99 6.86 -34.22
CA ASP A 664 -15.02 7.82 -33.85
C ASP A 664 -15.61 8.48 -35.10
N PRO A 665 -16.92 8.38 -35.36
CA PRO A 665 -17.53 8.99 -36.54
C PRO A 665 -17.50 10.53 -36.54
N LYS A 666 -17.33 11.18 -35.37
CA LYS A 666 -17.32 12.65 -35.27
C LYS A 666 -15.97 13.24 -35.66
N THR A 667 -14.89 12.69 -35.12
CA THR A 667 -13.52 13.21 -35.29
C THR A 667 -12.71 12.45 -36.34
N GLY A 668 -13.12 11.22 -36.65
CA GLY A 668 -12.34 10.30 -37.47
C GLY A 668 -11.14 9.66 -36.75
N TRP A 669 -10.88 9.98 -35.47
CA TRP A 669 -9.80 9.37 -34.69
C TRP A 669 -10.13 7.96 -34.25
N LEU A 670 -9.09 7.18 -33.91
CA LEU A 670 -9.22 5.93 -33.19
C LEU A 670 -9.35 6.20 -31.69
N ILE A 671 -10.41 5.68 -31.08
CA ILE A 671 -10.73 5.87 -29.67
C ILE A 671 -10.95 4.54 -28.93
N SER A 672 -10.62 4.49 -27.64
CA SER A 672 -10.98 3.40 -26.72
C SER A 672 -12.42 3.59 -26.23
N THR A 673 -13.25 2.56 -26.31
CA THR A 673 -14.62 2.60 -25.77
C THR A 673 -15.21 1.20 -25.65
N PRO A 674 -15.94 0.87 -24.56
CA PRO A 674 -16.14 1.70 -23.37
C PRO A 674 -14.91 1.72 -22.45
N SER A 675 -14.72 2.79 -21.68
CA SER A 675 -13.67 2.89 -20.65
C SER A 675 -14.07 3.97 -19.62
N ASN A 676 -13.15 4.41 -18.76
CA ASN A 676 -13.34 5.60 -17.94
C ASN A 676 -12.03 6.38 -17.74
N SER A 677 -12.11 7.63 -17.23
CA SER A 677 -10.95 8.30 -16.64
C SER A 677 -10.97 7.97 -15.14
N PRO A 678 -10.13 7.05 -14.63
CA PRO A 678 -10.24 6.61 -13.25
C PRO A 678 -10.21 7.79 -12.26
N GLU A 679 -11.14 7.96 -11.34
CA GLU A 679 -12.48 7.36 -11.21
C GLU A 679 -13.54 8.49 -11.34
N ASN A 680 -13.41 9.31 -12.38
CA ASN A 680 -14.16 10.54 -12.61
C ASN A 680 -14.97 10.48 -13.91
N GLY A 681 -16.21 10.98 -13.89
CA GLY A 681 -17.03 11.16 -15.09
C GLY A 681 -17.76 9.92 -15.64
N GLY A 682 -17.64 8.75 -14.99
CA GLY A 682 -18.40 7.54 -15.32
C GLY A 682 -17.88 6.78 -16.54
N LEU A 683 -18.72 5.90 -17.10
CA LEU A 683 -18.39 5.13 -18.30
C LEU A 683 -18.40 6.04 -19.53
N VAL A 684 -17.27 6.19 -20.22
CA VAL A 684 -17.11 7.14 -21.32
C VAL A 684 -16.48 6.51 -22.56
N ALA A 685 -16.54 7.25 -23.67
CA ALA A 685 -15.80 6.96 -24.89
C ALA A 685 -14.58 7.89 -24.99
N GLY A 686 -13.40 7.29 -25.18
CA GLY A 686 -12.14 7.98 -25.42
C GLY A 686 -11.65 8.89 -24.30
N PRO A 687 -11.48 8.43 -23.05
CA PRO A 687 -10.79 9.23 -22.04
C PRO A 687 -9.32 9.46 -22.43
N THR A 688 -8.79 10.66 -22.16
CA THR A 688 -7.43 11.06 -22.56
C THR A 688 -6.34 10.12 -22.02
N MET A 689 -6.51 9.62 -20.79
CA MET A 689 -5.55 8.69 -20.16
C MET A 689 -5.33 7.43 -21.00
N ASP A 690 -6.41 6.82 -21.51
CA ASP A 690 -6.30 5.61 -22.33
C ASP A 690 -5.47 5.88 -23.57
N HIS A 691 -5.73 6.98 -24.27
CA HIS A 691 -5.02 7.29 -25.50
C HIS A 691 -3.54 7.56 -25.26
N GLN A 692 -3.19 8.21 -24.15
CA GLN A 692 -1.79 8.39 -23.75
C GLN A 692 -1.08 7.04 -23.51
N ILE A 693 -1.72 6.14 -22.75
CA ILE A 693 -1.18 4.80 -22.46
C ILE A 693 -1.04 3.98 -23.75
N ILE A 694 -2.06 3.99 -24.61
CA ILE A 694 -2.06 3.19 -25.84
C ILE A 694 -1.03 3.73 -26.84
N ARG A 695 -0.89 5.06 -26.98
CA ARG A 695 0.18 5.65 -27.80
C ARG A 695 1.55 5.24 -27.28
N SER A 696 1.78 5.31 -25.97
CA SER A 696 3.04 4.88 -25.36
C SER A 696 3.31 3.40 -25.63
N LEU A 697 2.33 2.52 -25.38
CA LEU A 697 2.44 1.09 -25.66
C LEU A 697 2.80 0.81 -27.12
N PHE A 698 2.11 1.42 -28.07
CA PHE A 698 2.39 1.23 -29.49
C PHE A 698 3.80 1.70 -29.85
N ASN A 699 4.22 2.87 -29.38
CA ASN A 699 5.57 3.38 -29.63
C ASN A 699 6.65 2.49 -29.00
N ASN A 700 6.43 2.01 -27.77
CA ASN A 700 7.37 1.11 -27.10
C ASN A 700 7.47 -0.24 -27.84
N CYS A 701 6.36 -0.77 -28.35
CA CYS A 701 6.36 -1.97 -29.20
C CYS A 701 7.08 -1.74 -30.55
N ILE A 702 6.88 -0.57 -31.17
CA ILE A 702 7.56 -0.20 -32.41
C ILE A 702 9.08 -0.18 -32.18
N GLU A 703 9.53 0.51 -31.14
CA GLU A 703 10.95 0.63 -30.81
C GLU A 703 11.56 -0.72 -30.43
N ALA A 704 10.91 -1.50 -29.57
CA ALA A 704 11.36 -2.83 -29.20
C ALA A 704 11.47 -3.76 -30.41
N SER A 705 10.47 -3.75 -31.31
CA SER A 705 10.48 -4.51 -32.55
C SER A 705 11.64 -4.11 -33.48
N GLN A 706 11.98 -2.81 -33.55
CA GLN A 706 13.12 -2.32 -34.33
C GLN A 706 14.45 -2.78 -33.73
N ILE A 707 14.62 -2.61 -32.42
CA ILE A 707 15.82 -3.05 -31.68
C ILE A 707 16.07 -4.54 -31.88
N LEU A 708 15.01 -5.35 -31.77
CA LEU A 708 15.11 -6.80 -31.83
C LEU A 708 15.15 -7.38 -33.26
N GLY A 709 14.80 -6.59 -34.28
CA GLY A 709 14.72 -7.01 -35.67
C GLY A 709 13.57 -8.00 -35.96
N VAL A 710 12.41 -7.86 -35.30
CA VAL A 710 11.28 -8.82 -35.39
C VAL A 710 9.96 -8.12 -35.74
N ASP A 711 8.94 -8.89 -36.18
CA ASP A 711 7.54 -8.43 -36.35
C ASP A 711 7.34 -7.17 -37.22
N GLU A 712 8.04 -7.06 -38.34
CA GLU A 712 7.99 -5.87 -39.21
C GLU A 712 6.58 -5.48 -39.68
N SER A 713 5.73 -6.46 -40.05
CA SER A 713 4.35 -6.19 -40.49
C SER A 713 3.49 -5.62 -39.37
N PHE A 714 3.58 -6.19 -38.16
CA PHE A 714 2.87 -5.70 -36.99
C PHE A 714 3.36 -4.31 -36.60
N ARG A 715 4.68 -4.10 -36.58
CA ARG A 715 5.29 -2.78 -36.37
C ARG A 715 4.75 -1.73 -37.33
N LYS A 716 4.66 -2.04 -38.62
CA LYS A 716 4.10 -1.11 -39.62
C LYS A 716 2.63 -0.78 -39.33
N SER A 717 1.82 -1.77 -38.97
CA SER A 717 0.43 -1.55 -38.54
C SER A 717 0.35 -0.62 -37.32
N LEU A 718 1.21 -0.79 -36.31
CA LEU A 718 1.27 0.10 -35.15
C LEU A 718 1.68 1.53 -35.55
N GLN A 719 2.67 1.69 -36.43
CA GLN A 719 3.12 3.00 -36.93
C GLN A 719 2.03 3.76 -37.68
N GLU A 720 1.14 3.04 -38.37
CA GLU A 720 -0.03 3.64 -39.05
C GLU A 720 -1.12 4.01 -38.03
N LYS A 721 -1.47 3.09 -37.12
CA LYS A 721 -2.54 3.30 -36.13
C LYS A 721 -2.21 4.38 -35.11
N VAL A 722 -0.98 4.47 -34.63
CA VAL A 722 -0.60 5.45 -33.59
C VAL A 722 -0.86 6.90 -34.02
N LYS A 723 -0.74 7.19 -35.33
CA LYS A 723 -1.03 8.51 -35.93
C LYS A 723 -2.52 8.84 -35.96
N LEU A 724 -3.38 7.83 -35.84
CA LEU A 724 -4.83 7.97 -35.90
C LEU A 724 -5.48 7.99 -34.51
N ILE A 725 -4.76 7.61 -33.45
CA ILE A 725 -5.27 7.69 -32.07
C ILE A 725 -5.55 9.15 -31.72
N ALA A 726 -6.68 9.41 -31.07
CA ALA A 726 -7.06 10.76 -30.68
C ALA A 726 -5.95 11.48 -29.90
N PRO A 727 -5.52 12.69 -30.31
CA PRO A 727 -4.40 13.39 -29.70
C PRO A 727 -4.76 14.00 -28.34
N ASN A 728 -3.75 14.43 -27.58
CA ASN A 728 -3.97 15.33 -26.44
C ASN A 728 -4.50 16.68 -26.96
N GLN A 729 -5.44 17.29 -26.24
CA GLN A 729 -6.07 18.55 -26.64
C GLN A 729 -6.00 19.59 -25.52
N ILE A 730 -5.86 20.85 -25.91
CA ILE A 730 -5.94 22.00 -25.01
C ILE A 730 -7.38 22.53 -25.09
N GLY A 731 -8.07 22.59 -23.95
CA GLY A 731 -9.44 23.09 -23.86
C GLY A 731 -9.55 24.59 -23.64
N LYS A 732 -10.79 25.06 -23.52
CA LYS A 732 -11.15 26.50 -23.42
C LYS A 732 -10.58 27.22 -22.19
N TYR A 733 -10.18 26.48 -21.16
CA TYR A 733 -9.54 27.04 -19.96
C TYR A 733 -8.01 26.87 -19.98
N GLN A 734 -7.44 26.60 -21.15
CA GLN A 734 -6.02 26.29 -21.37
C GLN A 734 -5.55 25.02 -20.64
N GLN A 735 -6.49 24.18 -20.20
CA GLN A 735 -6.23 22.90 -19.56
C GLN A 735 -6.01 21.79 -20.59
N LEU A 736 -5.25 20.75 -20.23
CA LEU A 736 -5.25 19.47 -20.94
C LEU A 736 -6.60 18.80 -20.67
N GLN A 737 -7.36 18.53 -21.73
CA GLN A 737 -8.70 17.95 -21.60
C GLN A 737 -8.62 16.53 -21.03
N GLU A 738 -9.48 16.23 -20.04
CA GLU A 738 -9.63 14.88 -19.49
C GLU A 738 -10.44 13.94 -20.40
N TRP A 739 -11.32 14.51 -21.20
CA TRP A 739 -12.20 13.81 -22.14
C TRP A 739 -12.02 14.35 -23.56
N LEU A 740 -12.52 13.64 -24.58
CA LEU A 740 -12.53 14.14 -25.96
C LEU A 740 -13.32 15.44 -26.14
N GLU A 741 -14.40 15.61 -25.36
CA GLU A 741 -15.16 16.85 -25.34
C GLU A 741 -14.56 17.83 -24.33
N ASP A 742 -14.56 19.12 -24.67
CA ASP A 742 -14.09 20.22 -23.81
C ASP A 742 -15.10 20.56 -22.67
N LYS A 743 -15.26 19.59 -21.77
CA LYS A 743 -16.22 19.61 -20.66
C LYS A 743 -15.57 19.64 -19.28
N ASP A 744 -14.27 19.88 -19.20
CA ASP A 744 -13.57 19.99 -17.92
C ASP A 744 -14.18 21.06 -17.01
N ASP A 745 -14.30 20.71 -15.73
CA ASP A 745 -14.76 21.60 -14.67
C ASP A 745 -13.54 22.10 -13.87
N THR A 746 -13.28 23.40 -13.93
CA THR A 746 -12.14 24.05 -13.25
C THR A 746 -12.28 24.05 -11.72
N THR A 747 -13.48 23.78 -11.21
CA THR A 747 -13.75 23.64 -9.77
C THR A 747 -13.54 22.21 -9.26
N ASN A 748 -13.40 21.24 -10.16
CA ASN A 748 -13.24 19.83 -9.80
C ASN A 748 -11.87 19.55 -9.15
N LYS A 749 -11.91 19.18 -7.86
CA LYS A 749 -10.76 18.82 -7.01
C LYS A 749 -10.58 17.31 -6.85
N HIS A 750 -11.00 16.51 -7.83
CA HIS A 750 -10.91 15.06 -7.76
C HIS A 750 -9.47 14.59 -7.50
N ARG A 751 -9.31 13.57 -6.65
CA ARG A 751 -7.99 13.04 -6.24
C ARG A 751 -7.18 12.43 -7.39
N HIS A 752 -7.85 11.90 -8.41
CA HIS A 752 -7.17 11.42 -9.63
C HIS A 752 -6.94 12.57 -10.61
N VAL A 753 -5.79 12.51 -11.26
CA VAL A 753 -5.37 13.39 -12.36
C VAL A 753 -4.93 12.55 -13.55
N SER A 754 -5.75 11.55 -13.86
CA SER A 754 -5.48 10.46 -14.82
C SER A 754 -5.07 10.93 -16.21
N HIS A 755 -5.67 12.02 -16.71
CA HIS A 755 -5.31 12.65 -17.99
C HIS A 755 -3.92 13.28 -18.01
N LEU A 756 -3.23 13.38 -16.86
CA LEU A 756 -1.84 13.81 -16.76
C LEU A 756 -0.84 12.65 -16.87
N TRP A 757 -1.28 11.40 -17.01
CA TRP A 757 -0.41 10.22 -17.09
C TRP A 757 0.73 10.39 -18.11
N GLY A 758 0.45 11.06 -19.24
CA GLY A 758 1.42 11.36 -20.29
C GLY A 758 2.60 12.23 -19.85
N VAL A 759 2.46 12.99 -18.76
CA VAL A 759 3.55 13.75 -18.10
C VAL A 759 4.32 12.86 -17.13
N TYR A 760 3.61 12.05 -16.34
CA TYR A 760 4.20 11.09 -15.40
C TYR A 760 3.19 9.98 -15.03
N PRO A 761 3.59 8.70 -15.04
CA PRO A 761 4.94 8.18 -15.30
C PRO A 761 5.31 8.14 -16.79
N GLY A 762 4.39 8.52 -17.69
CA GLY A 762 4.63 8.55 -19.14
C GLY A 762 5.68 9.57 -19.59
N SER A 763 5.84 9.63 -20.92
CA SER A 763 6.68 10.59 -21.64
C SER A 763 6.05 11.01 -22.99
N ASP A 764 4.71 10.95 -23.04
CA ASP A 764 3.89 11.40 -24.18
C ASP A 764 3.85 12.94 -24.24
N ILE A 765 3.94 13.59 -23.07
CA ILE A 765 3.97 15.06 -22.91
C ILE A 765 5.27 15.42 -22.20
N THR A 766 6.19 16.09 -22.90
CA THR A 766 7.49 16.54 -22.36
C THR A 766 7.81 17.95 -22.86
N TRP A 767 8.69 18.65 -22.14
CA TRP A 767 9.15 19.99 -22.54
C TRP A 767 9.82 20.02 -23.91
N SER A 768 10.58 18.97 -24.27
CA SER A 768 11.25 18.88 -25.58
C SER A 768 10.31 18.60 -26.75
N LYS A 769 9.22 17.86 -26.51
CA LYS A 769 8.28 17.45 -27.56
C LYS A 769 7.17 18.49 -27.77
N ASP A 770 6.55 18.96 -26.69
CA ASP A 770 5.43 19.89 -26.73
C ASP A 770 5.33 20.71 -25.44
N ALA A 771 6.06 21.83 -25.40
CA ALA A 771 6.04 22.75 -24.26
C ALA A 771 4.66 23.37 -24.01
N LYS A 772 3.84 23.59 -25.05
CA LYS A 772 2.48 24.14 -24.88
C LYS A 772 1.58 23.14 -24.16
N MET A 773 1.69 21.86 -24.50
CA MET A 773 0.94 20.79 -23.82
C MET A 773 1.43 20.57 -22.38
N MET A 774 2.73 20.74 -22.10
CA MET A 774 3.23 20.75 -20.71
C MET A 774 2.59 21.87 -19.87
N GLU A 775 2.47 23.08 -20.41
CA GLU A 775 1.79 24.18 -19.71
C GLU A 775 0.29 23.89 -19.52
N ALA A 776 -0.37 23.27 -20.49
CA ALA A 776 -1.77 22.88 -20.36
C ALA A 776 -1.97 21.79 -19.28
N ALA A 777 -1.06 20.83 -19.20
CA ALA A 777 -1.05 19.83 -18.13
C ALA A 777 -0.82 20.48 -16.76
N LYS A 778 0.11 21.43 -16.64
CA LYS A 778 0.34 22.22 -15.43
C LYS A 778 -0.90 23.01 -15.01
N GLN A 779 -1.57 23.65 -15.97
CA GLN A 779 -2.82 24.39 -15.75
C GLN A 779 -3.93 23.47 -15.22
N SER A 780 -4.02 22.24 -15.71
CA SER A 780 -4.99 21.25 -15.23
C SER A 780 -4.72 20.86 -13.77
N LEU A 781 -3.44 20.71 -13.40
CA LEU A 781 -3.06 20.40 -12.03
C LEU A 781 -3.34 21.57 -11.07
N LEU A 782 -3.13 22.81 -11.52
CA LEU A 782 -3.53 24.01 -10.78
C LEU A 782 -5.04 24.03 -10.50
N TYR A 783 -5.88 23.68 -11.49
CA TYR A 783 -7.32 23.55 -11.28
C TYR A 783 -7.69 22.41 -10.32
N ARG A 784 -6.96 21.30 -10.31
CA ARG A 784 -7.16 20.21 -9.34
C ARG A 784 -6.76 20.58 -7.91
N GLY A 785 -5.76 21.46 -7.76
CA GLY A 785 -5.25 21.90 -6.47
C GLY A 785 -4.37 20.85 -5.78
N ASP A 786 -3.87 21.18 -4.59
CA ASP A 786 -2.86 20.37 -3.88
C ASP A 786 -3.46 19.33 -2.93
N ASP A 787 -4.56 19.67 -2.25
CA ASP A 787 -5.21 18.78 -1.27
C ASP A 787 -5.61 17.44 -1.92
N ALA A 788 -5.19 16.34 -1.29
CA ALA A 788 -5.53 15.00 -1.72
C ALA A 788 -5.19 13.93 -0.67
N THR A 789 -5.39 12.67 -1.05
CA THR A 789 -4.95 11.46 -0.34
C THR A 789 -3.43 11.28 -0.46
N GLY A 790 -2.83 10.40 0.34
CA GLY A 790 -1.38 10.12 0.33
C GLY A 790 -0.79 9.81 -1.06
N TRP A 791 -1.28 8.77 -1.75
CA TRP A 791 -0.84 8.47 -3.13
C TRP A 791 -1.05 9.62 -4.13
N SER A 792 -2.10 10.42 -3.97
CA SER A 792 -2.38 11.51 -4.89
C SER A 792 -1.39 12.65 -4.68
N LEU A 793 -1.07 12.99 -3.42
CA LEU A 793 0.04 13.89 -3.09
C LEU A 793 1.35 13.37 -3.68
N ALA A 794 1.64 12.08 -3.52
CA ALA A 794 2.83 11.45 -4.09
C ALA A 794 2.90 11.57 -5.62
N TRP A 795 1.80 11.33 -6.33
CA TRP A 795 1.76 11.50 -7.78
C TRP A 795 1.95 12.96 -8.19
N LYS A 796 1.33 13.89 -7.47
CA LYS A 796 1.49 15.34 -7.67
C LYS A 796 2.94 15.81 -7.46
N ILE A 797 3.68 15.26 -6.50
CA ILE A 797 5.13 15.54 -6.34
C ILE A 797 5.88 15.23 -7.64
N ASN A 798 5.60 14.07 -8.26
CA ASN A 798 6.23 13.68 -9.52
C ASN A 798 5.84 14.61 -10.68
N PHE A 799 4.58 15.05 -10.75
CA PHE A 799 4.16 16.04 -11.76
C PHE A 799 4.86 17.37 -11.59
N TRP A 800 4.90 17.93 -10.37
CA TRP A 800 5.58 19.21 -10.12
C TRP A 800 7.09 19.12 -10.35
N ALA A 801 7.71 17.96 -10.08
CA ALA A 801 9.08 17.69 -10.50
C ALA A 801 9.24 17.73 -12.03
N ARG A 802 8.33 17.10 -12.80
CA ARG A 802 8.33 17.14 -14.28
C ARG A 802 8.01 18.54 -14.84
N PHE A 803 7.25 19.36 -14.12
CA PHE A 803 7.04 20.78 -14.43
C PHE A 803 8.23 21.67 -14.06
N LYS A 804 9.31 21.10 -13.52
CA LYS A 804 10.52 21.82 -13.09
C LYS A 804 10.27 22.84 -11.97
N ASP A 805 9.27 22.59 -11.14
CA ASP A 805 8.89 23.44 -10.01
C ASP A 805 9.24 22.77 -8.68
N GLY A 806 10.50 22.92 -8.28
CA GLY A 806 11.03 22.28 -7.07
C GLY A 806 10.38 22.77 -5.78
N GLU A 807 10.00 24.05 -5.74
CA GLU A 807 9.36 24.66 -4.58
C GLU A 807 7.95 24.11 -4.37
N HIS A 808 7.16 23.98 -5.44
CA HIS A 808 5.83 23.38 -5.35
C HIS A 808 5.92 21.88 -5.03
N ALA A 809 6.88 21.16 -5.61
CA ALA A 809 7.14 19.77 -5.23
C ALA A 809 7.49 19.64 -3.73
N MET A 810 8.34 20.51 -3.19
CA MET A 810 8.70 20.52 -1.76
C MET A 810 7.51 20.86 -0.86
N LYS A 811 6.63 21.78 -1.29
CA LYS A 811 5.37 22.07 -0.58
C LYS A 811 4.53 20.79 -0.42
N LEU A 812 4.42 19.97 -1.47
CA LEU A 812 3.67 18.72 -1.40
C LEU A 812 4.38 17.65 -0.55
N VAL A 813 5.72 17.58 -0.58
CA VAL A 813 6.50 16.73 0.34
C VAL A 813 6.17 17.08 1.79
N LYS A 814 6.08 18.38 2.13
CA LYS A 814 5.65 18.82 3.46
C LYS A 814 4.20 18.46 3.80
N MET A 815 3.29 18.53 2.83
CA MET A 815 1.90 18.11 3.02
C MET A 815 1.76 16.61 3.27
N LEU A 816 2.62 15.81 2.65
CA LEU A 816 2.66 14.35 2.81
C LEU A 816 3.34 13.94 4.13
N LEU A 817 4.39 14.66 4.54
CA LEU A 817 5.14 14.43 5.79
C LEU A 817 4.61 15.22 6.99
N LYS A 818 3.29 15.50 7.03
CA LYS A 818 2.61 16.02 8.22
C LYS A 818 1.92 14.91 9.00
N PRO A 819 1.64 15.07 10.31
CA PRO A 819 0.95 14.03 11.08
C PRO A 819 -0.43 13.69 10.51
N ALA A 820 -0.68 12.41 10.24
CA ALA A 820 -2.01 11.89 9.88
C ALA A 820 -2.92 11.80 11.12
N THR A 821 -3.57 12.92 11.47
CA THR A 821 -4.47 13.02 12.64
C THR A 821 -5.92 13.21 12.22
N ASN A 822 -6.87 12.74 13.04
CA ASN A 822 -8.31 12.93 12.81
C ASN A 822 -8.83 12.49 11.43
N GLY A 823 -8.21 11.48 10.82
CA GLY A 823 -8.60 10.97 9.50
C GLY A 823 -8.17 11.86 8.31
N SER A 824 -7.13 12.69 8.47
CA SER A 824 -6.48 13.40 7.36
C SER A 824 -5.39 12.56 6.68
N ALA A 825 -5.09 12.88 5.42
CA ALA A 825 -3.89 12.38 4.76
C ALA A 825 -2.61 12.95 5.40
N GLY A 826 -1.48 12.28 5.18
CA GLY A 826 -0.19 12.63 5.76
C GLY A 826 0.65 11.39 6.01
N SER A 827 1.48 11.42 7.05
CA SER A 827 2.28 10.28 7.51
C SER A 827 1.92 9.91 8.94
N TYR A 828 1.79 8.60 9.19
CA TYR A 828 1.74 8.07 10.55
C TYR A 828 3.10 8.22 11.23
N VAL A 829 3.13 8.04 12.56
CA VAL A 829 4.38 8.26 13.32
C VAL A 829 5.50 7.33 12.90
N ASN A 830 5.18 6.14 12.37
CA ASN A 830 6.13 5.18 11.81
C ASN A 830 6.57 5.51 10.35
N LEU A 831 6.20 6.67 9.82
CA LEU A 831 6.38 7.13 8.43
C LEU A 831 5.57 6.37 7.36
N PHE A 832 4.64 5.49 7.72
CA PHE A 832 3.66 4.98 6.75
C PHE A 832 2.81 6.10 6.19
N ASP A 833 2.60 6.08 4.87
CA ASP A 833 1.71 7.00 4.18
C ASP A 833 0.25 6.75 4.56
N ALA A 834 -0.50 7.83 4.69
CA ALA A 834 -1.91 7.79 5.03
C ALA A 834 -2.73 8.28 3.85
N HIS A 835 -3.52 7.37 3.26
CA HIS A 835 -4.60 7.74 2.36
C HIS A 835 -5.56 8.77 3.01
N PRO A 836 -6.03 8.61 4.28
CA PRO A 836 -6.03 7.45 5.18
C PRO A 836 -7.12 6.42 4.84
N PRO A 837 -7.02 5.16 5.33
CA PRO A 837 -5.99 4.62 6.26
C PRO A 837 -4.64 4.34 5.59
N PHE A 838 -3.74 3.58 6.24
CA PHE A 838 -2.43 3.21 5.67
C PHE A 838 -2.58 2.61 4.26
N GLN A 839 -1.87 3.22 3.31
CA GLN A 839 -1.63 2.72 1.96
C GLN A 839 -0.15 2.96 1.65
N ILE A 840 0.54 1.98 1.10
CA ILE A 840 2.01 2.04 0.93
C ILE A 840 2.44 2.79 -0.33
N ASP A 841 1.55 2.92 -1.29
CA ASP A 841 1.78 3.59 -2.57
C ASP A 841 2.35 5.00 -2.40
N GLY A 842 1.83 5.82 -1.49
CA GLY A 842 2.36 7.15 -1.21
C GLY A 842 3.81 7.16 -0.73
N ASN A 843 4.25 6.14 0.02
CA ASN A 843 5.67 5.99 0.41
C ASN A 843 6.57 5.80 -0.81
N PHE A 844 6.16 4.92 -1.74
CA PHE A 844 6.93 4.63 -2.94
C PHE A 844 6.89 5.79 -3.94
N GLY A 845 5.71 6.36 -4.16
CA GLY A 845 5.50 7.45 -5.10
C GLY A 845 6.25 8.72 -4.70
N ALA A 846 6.28 9.07 -3.41
CA ALA A 846 7.01 10.24 -2.94
C ALA A 846 8.54 10.02 -2.94
N ALA A 847 9.02 8.79 -2.67
CA ALA A 847 10.44 8.48 -2.86
C ALA A 847 10.87 8.61 -4.33
N ALA A 848 10.03 8.18 -5.28
CA ALA A 848 10.24 8.40 -6.71
C ALA A 848 10.16 9.89 -7.08
N GLY A 849 9.23 10.64 -6.48
CA GLY A 849 9.07 12.08 -6.72
C GLY A 849 10.29 12.89 -6.26
N ILE A 850 10.84 12.57 -5.08
CA ILE A 850 12.09 13.15 -4.60
C ILE A 850 13.24 12.80 -5.56
N ALA A 851 13.27 11.59 -6.12
CA ALA A 851 14.25 11.23 -7.15
C ALA A 851 14.09 12.08 -8.43
N GLU A 852 12.87 12.25 -8.91
CA GLU A 852 12.54 13.05 -10.12
C GLU A 852 12.84 14.55 -9.94
N MET A 853 12.90 15.06 -8.70
CA MET A 853 13.38 16.41 -8.42
C MET A 853 14.90 16.55 -8.64
N LEU A 854 15.64 15.46 -8.45
CA LEU A 854 17.10 15.43 -8.49
C LEU A 854 17.65 14.96 -9.84
N ILE A 855 16.93 14.08 -10.53
CA ILE A 855 17.33 13.54 -11.82
C ILE A 855 16.11 13.20 -12.69
N GLN A 856 16.18 13.55 -13.97
CA GLN A 856 15.21 13.10 -14.97
C GLN A 856 15.96 12.48 -16.15
N SER A 857 15.47 11.36 -16.66
CA SER A 857 16.11 10.66 -17.80
C SER A 857 15.11 10.13 -18.83
N HIS A 858 13.87 10.62 -18.79
CA HIS A 858 12.76 10.18 -19.64
C HIS A 858 12.72 10.85 -21.03
N GLN A 859 13.60 11.85 -21.24
CA GLN A 859 13.85 12.49 -22.53
C GLN A 859 15.15 11.91 -23.13
N ASP A 860 15.60 12.41 -24.27
CA ASP A 860 16.83 11.92 -24.95
C ASP A 860 18.13 12.20 -24.17
N TYR A 861 18.03 12.90 -23.05
CA TYR A 861 19.13 13.30 -22.17
C TYR A 861 18.80 13.01 -20.70
N ILE A 862 19.86 12.96 -19.90
CA ILE A 862 19.83 12.91 -18.45
C ILE A 862 19.96 14.35 -17.93
N GLU A 863 18.92 14.85 -17.27
CA GLU A 863 18.89 16.16 -16.66
C GLU A 863 19.15 16.07 -15.15
N LEU A 864 20.14 16.83 -14.67
CA LEU A 864 20.52 16.90 -13.26
C LEU A 864 19.84 18.09 -12.58
N LEU A 865 19.37 17.86 -11.35
CA LEU A 865 18.73 18.87 -10.49
C LEU A 865 17.59 19.65 -11.18
N PRO A 866 16.71 19.02 -11.99
CA PRO A 866 15.72 19.74 -12.80
C PRO A 866 14.66 20.47 -11.96
N ALA A 867 14.42 20.04 -10.72
CA ALA A 867 13.46 20.66 -9.81
C ALA A 867 13.99 20.67 -8.37
N LEU A 868 15.26 21.06 -8.18
CA LEU A 868 15.86 21.17 -6.85
C LEU A 868 15.26 22.36 -6.07
N PRO A 869 14.64 22.14 -4.89
CA PRO A 869 14.13 23.21 -4.04
C PRO A 869 15.26 23.90 -3.27
N SER A 870 15.07 25.18 -2.98
CA SER A 870 15.96 26.02 -2.16
C SER A 870 16.14 25.50 -0.73
N GLU A 871 15.22 24.67 -0.23
CA GLU A 871 15.34 24.01 1.08
C GLU A 871 16.35 22.85 1.12
N LEU A 872 16.84 22.42 -0.04
CA LEU A 872 17.90 21.42 -0.17
C LEU A 872 19.18 22.05 -0.76
N PRO A 873 19.81 23.02 -0.07
CA PRO A 873 20.98 23.72 -0.61
C PRO A 873 22.20 22.81 -0.74
N PHE A 874 22.25 21.71 0.01
CA PHE A 874 23.32 20.72 -0.04
C PHE A 874 22.75 19.34 -0.32
N GLY A 875 23.48 18.54 -1.09
CA GLY A 875 23.21 17.13 -1.14
C GLY A 875 24.27 16.32 -1.86
N LYS A 876 24.27 15.02 -1.57
CA LYS A 876 25.11 14.00 -2.18
C LYS A 876 24.28 12.75 -2.42
N VAL A 877 24.28 12.29 -3.66
CA VAL A 877 23.58 11.09 -4.12
C VAL A 877 24.59 10.17 -4.77
N ASN A 878 24.63 8.91 -4.35
CA ASN A 878 25.45 7.89 -4.98
C ASN A 878 24.56 6.72 -5.41
N GLY A 879 24.84 6.15 -6.58
CA GLY A 879 24.18 4.93 -7.06
C GLY A 879 22.80 5.15 -7.69
N ILE A 880 22.39 6.39 -7.96
CA ILE A 880 21.13 6.66 -8.66
C ILE A 880 21.25 6.21 -10.12
N ARG A 881 20.20 5.61 -10.66
CA ARG A 881 20.20 5.09 -12.03
C ARG A 881 19.50 6.03 -12.98
N ALA A 882 19.93 6.01 -14.24
CA ALA A 882 19.29 6.73 -15.33
C ALA A 882 19.07 5.81 -16.53
N ARG A 883 18.03 6.10 -17.32
CA ARG A 883 17.80 5.44 -18.60
C ARG A 883 19.03 5.59 -19.49
N GLY A 884 19.29 4.58 -20.32
CA GLY A 884 20.55 4.46 -21.08
C GLY A 884 21.55 3.50 -20.45
N GLY A 885 21.27 2.96 -19.26
CA GLY A 885 22.19 2.04 -18.57
C GLY A 885 23.29 2.76 -17.81
N PHE A 886 22.97 3.91 -17.19
CA PHE A 886 23.92 4.71 -16.43
C PHE A 886 23.63 4.65 -14.93
N MET A 887 24.69 4.66 -14.14
CA MET A 887 24.66 4.90 -12.71
C MET A 887 25.47 6.15 -12.42
N LEU A 888 24.94 7.05 -11.59
CA LEU A 888 25.53 8.35 -11.34
C LEU A 888 25.79 8.55 -9.85
N ASN A 889 26.90 9.20 -9.54
CA ASN A 889 27.15 9.79 -8.23
C ASN A 889 27.31 11.29 -8.43
N PHE A 890 26.59 12.13 -7.69
CA PHE A 890 26.78 13.57 -7.81
C PHE A 890 26.50 14.27 -6.49
N ASN A 891 27.03 15.49 -6.39
CA ASN A 891 26.81 16.34 -5.23
C ASN A 891 26.63 17.80 -5.65
N TRP A 892 25.91 18.53 -4.81
CA TRP A 892 25.68 19.96 -4.96
C TRP A 892 25.86 20.67 -3.62
N ASN A 893 26.21 21.95 -3.71
CA ASN A 893 26.31 22.85 -2.58
C ASN A 893 25.78 24.22 -2.98
N GLU A 894 25.16 24.93 -2.04
CA GLU A 894 24.47 26.21 -2.29
C GLU A 894 23.49 26.13 -3.48
N GLY A 895 22.81 24.99 -3.64
CA GLY A 895 21.86 24.73 -4.72
C GLY A 895 22.49 24.51 -6.10
N LYS A 896 23.83 24.38 -6.19
CA LYS A 896 24.56 24.25 -7.45
C LYS A 896 25.32 22.94 -7.53
N LEU A 897 25.22 22.25 -8.67
CA LEU A 897 26.03 21.07 -8.97
C LEU A 897 27.52 21.41 -8.78
N ASN A 898 28.19 20.61 -7.97
CA ASN A 898 29.62 20.72 -7.75
C ASN A 898 30.36 19.71 -8.65
N GLU A 899 29.89 18.47 -8.66
CA GLU A 899 30.56 17.38 -9.37
C GLU A 899 29.63 16.20 -9.63
N ILE A 900 29.90 15.49 -10.72
CA ILE A 900 29.27 14.23 -11.09
C ILE A 900 30.29 13.18 -11.55
N GLU A 901 30.06 11.93 -11.16
CA GLU A 901 30.68 10.73 -11.71
C GLU A 901 29.64 9.92 -12.48
N ILE A 902 30.02 9.49 -13.68
CA ILE A 902 29.21 8.66 -14.57
C ILE A 902 29.85 7.27 -14.62
N LEU A 903 29.05 6.27 -14.28
CA LEU A 903 29.43 4.86 -14.30
C LEU A 903 28.53 4.12 -15.30
N PRO A 904 28.97 3.97 -16.56
CA PRO A 904 28.24 3.24 -17.59
C PRO A 904 28.17 1.75 -17.24
N LYS A 905 26.96 1.21 -17.23
CA LYS A 905 26.71 -0.24 -17.12
C LYS A 905 26.62 -0.91 -18.50
N VAL A 906 26.39 -0.09 -19.53
CA VAL A 906 26.50 -0.45 -20.95
C VAL A 906 27.28 0.64 -21.68
N GLY A 907 27.87 0.32 -22.83
CA GLY A 907 28.51 1.32 -23.68
C GLY A 907 27.48 2.17 -24.42
N GLY A 908 27.88 3.37 -24.85
CA GLY A 908 27.02 4.25 -25.65
C GLY A 908 27.19 5.72 -25.32
N VAL A 909 26.33 6.54 -25.93
CA VAL A 909 26.33 7.99 -25.72
C VAL A 909 25.60 8.33 -24.42
N CYS A 910 26.29 8.98 -23.49
CA CYS A 910 25.68 9.64 -22.33
C CYS A 910 25.50 11.12 -22.67
N TRP A 911 24.24 11.57 -22.82
CA TRP A 911 23.90 12.98 -22.98
C TRP A 911 23.45 13.54 -21.63
N LEU A 912 24.25 14.42 -21.05
CA LEU A 912 23.95 15.10 -19.78
C LEU A 912 23.56 16.55 -20.00
N ARG A 913 22.64 17.02 -19.16
CA ARG A 913 22.20 18.41 -19.08
C ARG A 913 22.15 18.89 -17.63
N TYR A 914 22.64 20.10 -17.39
CA TYR A 914 22.49 20.81 -16.12
C TYR A 914 22.35 22.31 -16.38
N GLY A 915 21.13 22.83 -16.18
CA GLY A 915 20.76 24.19 -16.57
C GLY A 915 20.93 24.39 -18.09
N GLU A 916 21.78 25.36 -18.46
CA GLU A 916 22.14 25.66 -19.85
C GLU A 916 23.32 24.84 -20.36
N ASN A 917 24.04 24.13 -19.48
CA ASN A 917 25.19 23.32 -19.87
C ASN A 917 24.73 21.95 -20.36
N GLU A 918 25.33 21.48 -21.45
CA GLU A 918 25.13 20.12 -21.97
C GLU A 918 26.44 19.50 -22.46
N ILE A 919 26.53 18.17 -22.38
CA ILE A 919 27.64 17.40 -22.91
C ILE A 919 27.18 16.03 -23.42
N LYS A 920 27.76 15.59 -24.54
CA LYS A 920 27.59 14.23 -25.07
C LYS A 920 28.92 13.49 -24.97
N LEU A 921 28.92 12.39 -24.22
CA LEU A 921 30.10 11.57 -23.98
C LEU A 921 29.92 10.19 -24.60
N ASN A 922 30.89 9.75 -25.41
CA ASN A 922 30.99 8.35 -25.79
C ASN A 922 31.61 7.59 -24.61
N THR A 923 30.78 6.78 -23.96
CA THR A 923 31.15 6.09 -22.72
C THR A 923 31.38 4.61 -22.95
N GLU A 924 32.34 4.06 -22.20
CA GLU A 924 32.70 2.64 -22.22
C GLU A 924 32.47 2.00 -20.86
N VAL A 925 32.04 0.73 -20.87
CA VAL A 925 31.91 -0.09 -19.67
C VAL A 925 33.29 -0.27 -19.01
N GLY A 926 33.35 -0.14 -17.69
CA GLY A 926 34.60 -0.27 -16.94
C GLY A 926 35.39 1.03 -16.82
N LYS A 927 34.90 2.16 -17.34
CA LYS A 927 35.44 3.50 -17.10
C LYS A 927 34.52 4.32 -16.18
N ILE A 928 35.11 5.24 -15.42
CA ILE A 928 34.41 6.26 -14.65
C ILE A 928 34.78 7.62 -15.21
N TYR A 929 33.77 8.41 -15.57
CA TYR A 929 33.94 9.77 -16.10
C TYR A 929 33.55 10.76 -15.01
N ARG A 930 34.47 11.63 -14.60
CA ARG A 930 34.25 12.62 -13.54
C ARG A 930 34.22 14.02 -14.14
N LEU A 931 33.15 14.76 -13.91
CA LEU A 931 32.91 16.10 -14.46
C LEU A 931 32.67 17.12 -13.34
N ASN A 932 33.07 18.37 -13.56
CA ASN A 932 32.80 19.49 -12.65
C ASN A 932 31.37 20.04 -12.80
N GLY A 933 31.00 21.05 -12.00
CA GLY A 933 29.70 21.71 -12.03
C GLY A 933 29.33 22.43 -13.33
N LYS A 934 30.27 22.57 -14.28
CA LYS A 934 30.04 23.08 -15.64
C LYS A 934 29.95 21.96 -16.69
N LEU A 935 29.95 20.70 -16.24
CA LEU A 935 30.00 19.49 -17.08
C LEU A 935 31.30 19.37 -17.90
N GLU A 936 32.41 19.95 -17.44
CA GLU A 936 33.73 19.75 -18.05
C GLU A 936 34.40 18.51 -17.44
N ILE A 937 35.03 17.68 -18.28
CA ILE A 937 35.71 16.45 -17.82
C ILE A 937 36.93 16.81 -16.97
N ILE A 938 36.92 16.38 -15.71
CA ILE A 938 38.05 16.49 -14.77
C ILE A 938 39.00 15.30 -14.97
N SER A 939 38.45 14.08 -15.07
CA SER A 939 39.26 12.86 -15.24
C SER A 939 38.43 11.71 -15.81
N THR A 940 39.13 10.76 -16.44
CA THR A 940 38.58 9.44 -16.81
C THR A 940 39.47 8.38 -16.19
N LYS A 941 38.89 7.46 -15.42
CA LYS A 941 39.63 6.37 -14.75
C LYS A 941 39.12 5.01 -15.22
N SER A 942 40.03 4.06 -15.42
CA SER A 942 39.66 2.65 -15.57
C SER A 942 39.32 2.09 -14.18
N ILE A 943 38.30 1.23 -14.08
CA ILE A 943 37.96 0.51 -12.83
C ILE A 943 38.93 -0.67 -12.61
N TYR A 944 39.66 -1.08 -13.66
CA TYR A 944 40.60 -2.21 -13.64
C TYR A 944 42.08 -1.80 -13.45
N GLN A 945 42.36 -0.51 -13.27
CA GLN A 945 43.68 0.07 -12.97
C GLN A 945 43.57 0.92 -11.71
#